data_AF-A0A957PB21-F1
#
_entry.id   AF-A0A957PB21-F1
#
_cell.length_a   1.000
_cell.length_b   1.000
_cell.length_c   1.000
_cell.angle_alpha   90.00
_cell.angle_beta   90.00
_cell.angle_gamma   90.00
#
_symmetry.space_group_name_H-M   'P 1'
#
loop_
_entity.id
_entity.type
_entity.pdbx_description
1 polymer ?
#
loop_
_entity_poly.entity_id
_entity_poly.type
_entity_poly.pdbx_seq_one_letter_code
_entity_poly.pdbx_strand_id
1 'polypeptide(L)'
;MNNIRFITATAIIIIALLSPATSAAQTSSADLQVLIDTAEPGALLEVPYAIYNGSITISKPLHLKGLPGENGQLPVIDGEGAGTVVTITAPETVVEGFEIRASGNVIDREDGGVIVENAENVRLINNRLTDVLYGIRGVEAHSLQIINNVIGGKDLHIARRGDAIRIWQSENCLVEGNTTERARDAIFWFSDGTIVRGNHFRHSRYGVHMMYTDGMTIEDNELSSNSVGAYLMYSKNVQIRGNTFRENRGPSGYGLALKDMDAVSVADNYYINNRVGIFFDNSPSRIDVTQEIEQNVLAFNDIGVLMMPAVQHNLLRNNTFLDNLEQVGVKGGGSNPGESLGANGWDGNYWSDYVGYDVTDDGTGDLAYRSESLFENLADQHPALELLHFSPIEQAIDLAAQAFPIIKPKPKLTDSTPRMMPLLPQTRPTIVTPTSTMGWLAALFLSSAMLLYWSQRPKFSLDTIRSNASFGRETEPTVHSSPRGDWLNMSDSLLNKSVVNDVLCVTNLSKRYPQPGRAWWSDATITAIDDLSFTLAQGQSLALWGVNGAGKTTVLKCLLGLLNCEGELWLDGMDLRKDGRNARRHFGYVPQELAFHNDLSVAESCRFYARLKNVPFGRISEVLQQVALIGQERKAVGALSGGMKQRLALALALLSDPPVLLLDEPTSNLDAETRDEFLDLLALLHKTGKSLLFTSHHLEEVEQLADLVLILWDGKLVARGTPTELIDQLAPKRLRQRVGPLSVDLSSSAEMVTTVDNHGVTEKTSRPVAKASQPVVPNAQVTKVRTNLNGSAYR
;
A
#
# COMPACT_ATOMS: atom_id res chain seq x y z
N MET A 1 -50.42 46.71 9.30
CA MET A 1 -50.83 46.40 10.69
C MET A 1 -50.40 44.95 10.93
N ASN A 2 -49.37 44.56 11.68
CA ASN A 2 -48.64 45.17 12.78
C ASN A 2 -47.12 44.92 12.69
N ASN A 3 -46.42 45.90 13.23
CA ASN A 3 -45.01 46.11 13.56
C ASN A 3 -44.04 44.96 13.92
N ILE A 4 -42.83 45.11 13.37
CA ILE A 4 -41.49 45.18 14.01
C ILE A 4 -41.00 43.95 14.81
N ARG A 5 -39.85 43.37 14.41
CA ARG A 5 -38.53 43.37 15.15
C ARG A 5 -37.59 42.21 14.75
N PHE A 6 -36.28 42.52 14.75
CA PHE A 6 -35.10 41.63 14.93
C PHE A 6 -34.72 40.73 13.72
N ILE A 7 -33.50 40.69 13.16
CA ILE A 7 -32.13 41.06 13.59
C ILE A 7 -31.28 41.45 12.36
N THR A 8 -30.62 42.61 12.44
CA THR A 8 -29.38 42.95 11.75
C THR A 8 -28.33 43.15 12.83
N ALA A 9 -27.36 42.24 12.96
CA ALA A 9 -26.14 42.47 13.74
C ALA A 9 -25.11 41.36 13.50
N THR A 10 -24.10 41.60 12.67
CA THR A 10 -22.71 41.20 12.97
C THR A 10 -21.72 41.94 12.08
N ALA A 11 -21.17 43.03 12.61
CA ALA A 11 -19.90 43.58 12.17
C ALA A 11 -19.17 44.14 13.40
N ILE A 12 -17.87 43.81 13.48
CA ILE A 12 -16.80 44.43 14.29
C ILE A 12 -16.72 43.97 15.75
N ILE A 13 -15.64 43.25 16.10
CA ILE A 13 -14.49 43.76 16.87
C ILE A 13 -13.28 42.83 16.69
N ILE A 14 -12.17 43.46 16.33
CA ILE A 14 -10.79 42.97 16.22
C ILE A 14 -10.03 43.38 17.50
N ILE A 15 -9.00 42.61 17.88
CA ILE A 15 -7.95 42.84 18.92
C ILE A 15 -8.27 42.36 20.35
N ALA A 16 -7.60 41.27 20.76
CA ALA A 16 -6.53 41.31 21.77
C ALA A 16 -6.23 39.88 22.26
N LEU A 17 -5.06 39.34 21.93
CA LEU A 17 -4.22 38.45 22.76
C LEU A 17 -2.93 38.13 21.97
N LEU A 18 -2.19 39.18 21.64
CA LEU A 18 -0.74 39.07 21.44
C LEU A 18 -0.13 39.26 22.83
N SER A 19 0.11 38.16 23.53
CA SER A 19 0.99 38.19 24.70
C SER A 19 2.43 38.20 24.20
N PRO A 20 3.26 39.19 24.57
CA PRO A 20 4.68 39.11 24.28
C PRO A 20 5.26 37.95 25.08
N ALA A 21 6.01 37.08 24.39
CA ALA A 21 6.86 36.10 25.04
C ALA A 21 7.83 36.85 25.96
N THR A 22 7.60 36.77 27.26
CA THR A 22 8.59 37.14 28.27
C THR A 22 9.78 36.20 28.09
N SER A 23 10.93 36.78 27.68
CA SER A 23 12.20 36.07 27.67
C SER A 23 12.52 35.67 29.11
N ALA A 24 12.29 34.41 29.45
CA ALA A 24 12.90 33.82 30.62
C ALA A 24 14.42 33.90 30.43
N ALA A 25 15.10 34.42 31.46
CA ALA A 25 16.54 34.56 31.48
C ALA A 25 17.23 33.26 31.07
N GLN A 26 18.15 33.33 30.11
CA GLN A 26 19.12 32.27 29.84
C GLN A 26 20.03 32.14 31.08
N THR A 27 19.59 31.35 32.05
CA THR A 27 20.51 30.74 33.00
C THR A 27 21.35 29.77 32.19
N SER A 28 22.66 29.99 32.12
CA SER A 28 23.59 29.08 31.45
C SER A 28 23.43 27.68 32.04
N SER A 29 22.71 26.80 31.35
CA SER A 29 22.54 25.43 31.80
C SER A 29 23.89 24.74 31.68
N ALA A 30 24.33 24.09 32.75
CA ALA A 30 25.45 23.16 32.68
C ALA A 30 25.21 22.17 31.54
N ASP A 31 26.28 21.81 30.84
CA ASP A 31 26.25 20.81 29.77
C ASP A 31 25.76 19.47 30.35
N LEU A 32 24.62 18.98 29.84
CA LEU A 32 24.01 17.75 30.31
C LEU A 32 24.94 16.55 30.10
N GLN A 33 25.72 16.55 29.01
CA GLN A 33 26.68 15.49 28.75
C GLN A 33 27.76 15.45 29.83
N VAL A 34 28.24 16.62 30.30
CA VAL A 34 29.23 16.67 31.38
C VAL A 34 28.67 16.07 32.68
N LEU A 35 27.39 16.32 33.00
CA LEU A 35 26.74 15.72 34.16
C LEU A 35 26.61 14.20 34.03
N ILE A 36 26.23 13.72 32.83
CA ILE A 36 26.19 12.29 32.52
C ILE A 36 27.59 11.67 32.67
N ASP A 37 28.62 12.30 32.11
CA ASP A 37 29.99 11.81 32.13
C ASP A 37 30.59 11.76 33.54
N THR A 38 30.23 12.69 34.42
CA THR A 38 30.71 12.73 35.81
C THR A 38 29.92 11.88 36.79
N ALA A 39 28.70 11.46 36.48
CA ALA A 39 27.90 10.62 37.36
C ALA A 39 28.51 9.22 37.57
N GLU A 40 28.37 8.62 38.74
CA GLU A 40 28.77 7.23 38.95
C GLU A 40 27.83 6.27 38.19
N PRO A 41 28.31 5.13 37.66
CA PRO A 41 27.43 4.10 37.08
C PRO A 41 26.34 3.68 38.07
N GLY A 42 25.10 3.60 37.59
CA GLY A 42 23.89 3.30 38.36
C GLY A 42 23.30 4.48 39.13
N ALA A 43 23.90 5.67 39.05
CA ALA A 43 23.40 6.84 39.76
C ALA A 43 22.06 7.34 39.21
N LEU A 44 21.25 7.89 40.12
CA LEU A 44 20.10 8.74 39.78
C LEU A 44 20.58 10.17 39.56
N LEU A 45 20.40 10.67 38.35
CA LEU A 45 20.69 12.05 37.98
C LEU A 45 19.37 12.81 37.82
N GLU A 46 19.06 13.66 38.80
CA GLU A 46 17.91 14.56 38.74
C GLU A 46 18.26 15.82 37.94
N VAL A 47 17.57 16.02 36.82
CA VAL A 47 17.85 17.09 35.86
C VAL A 47 16.79 18.18 36.00
N PRO A 48 17.14 19.40 36.47
CA PRO A 48 16.19 20.48 36.63
C PRO A 48 15.65 20.98 35.27
N TYR A 49 14.48 21.61 35.28
CA TYR A 49 13.93 22.25 34.10
C TYR A 49 14.89 23.29 33.51
N ALA A 50 15.39 23.00 32.32
CA ALA A 50 16.16 23.89 31.45
C ALA A 50 16.10 23.37 30.00
N ILE A 51 16.67 24.13 29.06
CA ILE A 51 16.91 23.67 27.69
C ILE A 51 18.38 23.30 27.58
N TYR A 52 18.65 22.02 27.32
CA TYR A 52 19.98 21.45 27.11
C TYR A 52 20.17 21.26 25.61
N ASN A 53 21.05 22.07 25.01
CA ASN A 53 21.33 22.01 23.58
C ASN A 53 22.37 20.93 23.28
N GLY A 54 22.18 20.25 22.15
CA GLY A 54 23.05 19.21 21.65
C GLY A 54 22.56 17.80 21.98
N SER A 55 23.02 16.85 21.18
CA SER A 55 22.77 15.42 21.40
C SER A 55 23.55 14.89 22.60
N ILE A 56 22.97 13.92 23.30
CA ILE A 56 23.61 13.24 24.43
C ILE A 56 23.82 11.74 24.15
N THR A 57 24.83 11.17 24.80
CA THR A 57 25.10 9.73 24.78
C THR A 57 25.22 9.18 26.20
N ILE A 58 24.48 8.10 26.47
CA ILE A 58 24.48 7.37 27.75
C ILE A 58 25.16 6.02 27.53
N SER A 59 26.45 5.96 27.88
CA SER A 59 27.31 4.79 27.69
C SER A 59 27.65 4.03 28.97
N LYS A 60 27.03 4.40 30.09
CA LYS A 60 27.07 3.66 31.37
C LYS A 60 25.67 3.62 31.99
N PRO A 61 25.32 2.58 32.78
CA PRO A 61 24.00 2.47 33.39
C PRO A 61 23.69 3.73 34.20
N LEU A 62 22.52 4.33 33.99
CA LEU A 62 22.11 5.57 34.68
C LEU A 62 20.58 5.68 34.75
N HIS A 63 20.07 6.31 35.81
CA HIS A 63 18.69 6.79 35.84
C HIS A 63 18.68 8.30 35.66
N LEU A 64 18.35 8.75 34.44
CA LEU A 64 18.17 10.15 34.10
C LEU A 64 16.71 10.54 34.33
N LYS A 65 16.46 11.43 35.30
CA LYS A 65 15.11 11.84 35.69
C LYS A 65 14.91 13.35 35.56
N GLY A 66 13.98 13.74 34.69
CA GLY A 66 13.62 15.14 34.50
C GLY A 66 12.73 15.65 35.64
N LEU A 67 13.12 16.79 36.22
CA LEU A 67 12.31 17.50 37.21
C LEU A 67 11.50 18.59 36.52
N PRO A 68 10.16 18.53 36.54
CA PRO A 68 9.33 19.52 35.89
C PRO A 68 9.50 20.91 36.52
N GLY A 69 9.39 21.95 35.70
CA GLY A 69 9.38 23.34 36.14
C GLY A 69 8.08 23.73 36.86
N GLU A 70 8.00 24.97 37.35
CA GLU A 70 6.85 25.46 38.14
C GLU A 70 5.50 25.31 37.43
N ASN A 71 5.48 25.34 36.09
CA ASN A 71 4.27 25.18 35.27
C ASN A 71 4.08 23.75 34.71
N GLY A 72 4.79 22.75 35.23
CA GLY A 72 4.74 21.38 34.74
C GLY A 72 5.51 21.13 33.44
N GLN A 73 6.38 22.05 33.04
CA GLN A 73 7.18 21.94 31.82
C GLN A 73 8.31 20.93 32.02
N LEU A 74 8.53 20.04 31.05
CA LEU A 74 9.60 19.06 31.11
C LEU A 74 10.96 19.71 30.76
N PRO A 75 12.08 19.27 31.37
CA PRO A 75 13.40 19.61 30.87
C PRO A 75 13.56 19.15 29.42
N VAL A 76 14.20 19.98 28.60
CA VAL A 76 14.28 19.80 27.15
C VAL A 76 15.69 19.37 26.75
N ILE A 77 15.81 18.28 25.99
CA ILE A 77 17.02 17.90 25.25
C ILE A 77 16.77 18.27 23.79
N ASP A 78 17.47 19.29 23.30
CA ASP A 78 17.28 19.86 21.97
C ASP A 78 18.42 19.44 21.03
N GLY A 79 18.11 18.60 20.03
CA GLY A 79 19.08 18.12 19.05
C GLY A 79 19.50 19.14 18.00
N GLU A 80 19.00 20.38 18.07
CA GLU A 80 19.37 21.49 17.20
C GLU A 80 19.16 21.22 15.69
N GLY A 81 18.27 20.27 15.36
CA GLY A 81 17.98 19.87 13.99
C GLY A 81 19.05 18.98 13.36
N ALA A 82 19.92 18.34 14.15
CA ALA A 82 21.01 17.51 13.65
C ALA A 82 21.09 16.15 14.35
N GLY A 83 21.21 15.08 13.57
CA GLY A 83 21.49 13.73 14.10
C GLY A 83 20.37 13.15 14.97
N THR A 84 20.74 12.15 15.75
CA THR A 84 19.88 11.58 16.80
C THR A 84 20.09 12.33 18.11
N VAL A 85 19.02 12.60 18.85
CA VAL A 85 19.08 13.46 20.05
C VAL A 85 19.63 12.73 21.27
N VAL A 86 19.17 11.50 21.52
CA VAL A 86 19.60 10.68 22.66
C VAL A 86 20.04 9.30 22.17
N THR A 87 21.29 8.94 22.45
CA THR A 87 21.85 7.62 22.16
C THR A 87 22.11 6.86 23.46
N ILE A 88 21.60 5.64 23.58
CA ILE A 88 21.76 4.79 24.77
C ILE A 88 22.43 3.49 24.33
N THR A 89 23.61 3.22 24.87
CA THR A 89 24.34 1.96 24.64
C THR A 89 24.57 1.17 25.92
N ALA A 90 24.06 1.68 27.04
CA ALA A 90 24.24 1.08 28.36
C ALA A 90 23.00 0.34 28.83
N PRO A 91 23.17 -0.86 29.42
CA PRO A 91 22.06 -1.62 29.98
C PRO A 91 21.50 -0.92 31.22
N GLU A 92 20.29 -1.32 31.63
CA GLU A 92 19.61 -0.84 32.85
C GLU A 92 19.44 0.69 32.91
N THR A 93 19.53 1.36 31.76
CA THR A 93 19.36 2.81 31.66
C THR A 93 17.90 3.20 31.76
N VAL A 94 17.60 4.26 32.49
CA VAL A 94 16.25 4.84 32.59
C VAL A 94 16.31 6.28 32.13
N VAL A 95 15.46 6.64 31.16
CA VAL A 95 15.24 8.04 30.76
C VAL A 95 13.78 8.37 31.01
N GLU A 96 13.55 9.28 31.96
CA GLU A 96 12.22 9.56 32.48
C GLU A 96 11.93 11.07 32.50
N GLY A 97 10.80 11.48 31.90
CA GLY A 97 10.25 12.83 32.10
C GLY A 97 10.97 13.94 31.33
N PHE A 98 11.39 13.70 30.09
CA PHE A 98 12.02 14.71 29.23
C PHE A 98 11.16 15.10 28.03
N GLU A 99 11.30 16.34 27.57
CA GLU A 99 11.00 16.69 26.19
C GLU A 99 12.26 16.48 25.34
N ILE A 100 12.18 15.64 24.30
CA ILE A 100 13.28 15.32 23.40
C ILE A 100 12.87 15.81 22.02
N ARG A 101 13.62 16.76 21.43
CA ARG A 101 13.12 17.44 20.24
C ARG A 101 14.17 17.80 19.21
N ALA A 102 13.67 18.16 18.03
CA ALA A 102 14.46 18.71 16.93
C ALA A 102 15.60 17.76 16.50
N SER A 103 15.26 16.50 16.20
CA SER A 103 16.23 15.60 15.54
C SER A 103 16.61 16.13 14.16
N GLY A 104 17.65 15.55 13.57
CA GLY A 104 17.93 15.70 12.14
C GLY A 104 16.81 15.16 11.24
N ASN A 105 16.97 15.36 9.94
CA ASN A 105 15.98 15.02 8.91
C ASN A 105 16.52 14.12 7.79
N VAL A 106 17.67 13.48 8.00
CA VAL A 106 18.29 12.58 7.03
C VAL A 106 17.76 11.17 7.23
N ILE A 107 16.98 10.67 6.26
CA ILE A 107 16.36 9.34 6.31
C ILE A 107 17.42 8.23 6.30
N ASP A 108 18.47 8.36 5.48
CA ASP A 108 19.50 7.31 5.33
C ASP A 108 20.37 7.12 6.57
N ARG A 109 20.57 8.19 7.35
CA ARG A 109 21.21 8.13 8.68
C ARG A 109 20.21 7.77 9.78
N GLU A 110 18.93 7.79 9.44
CA GLU A 110 17.81 7.47 10.32
C GLU A 110 17.80 8.30 11.61
N ASP A 111 17.98 9.62 11.44
CA ASP A 111 17.97 10.60 12.53
C ASP A 111 16.73 10.46 13.43
N GLY A 112 16.93 10.36 14.74
CA GLY A 112 15.82 10.09 15.66
C GLY A 112 15.80 10.90 16.95
N GLY A 113 14.74 10.73 17.73
CA GLY A 113 14.66 11.24 19.10
C GLY A 113 15.55 10.40 20.02
N VAL A 114 15.25 9.11 20.13
CA VAL A 114 16.00 8.17 20.99
C VAL A 114 16.39 6.93 20.19
N ILE A 115 17.65 6.53 20.33
CA ILE A 115 18.12 5.22 19.88
C ILE A 115 18.73 4.45 21.05
N VAL A 116 18.34 3.18 21.16
CA VAL A 116 18.88 2.20 22.10
C VAL A 116 19.57 1.12 21.26
N GLU A 117 20.89 0.99 21.41
CA GLU A 117 21.70 0.08 20.62
C GLU A 117 22.43 -0.91 21.55
N ASN A 118 22.26 -2.21 21.30
CA ASN A 118 23.00 -3.28 21.98
C ASN A 118 22.92 -3.19 23.53
N ALA A 119 21.73 -2.86 24.06
CA ALA A 119 21.53 -2.59 25.47
C ALA A 119 20.26 -3.26 26.01
N GLU A 120 20.39 -3.90 27.17
CA GLU A 120 19.29 -4.64 27.79
C GLU A 120 18.59 -3.84 28.91
N ASN A 121 17.30 -4.13 29.13
CA ASN A 121 16.51 -3.61 30.25
C ASN A 121 16.47 -2.07 30.34
N VAL A 122 16.52 -1.39 29.18
CA VAL A 122 16.38 0.06 29.10
C VAL A 122 14.92 0.45 29.25
N ARG A 123 14.66 1.55 29.98
CA ARG A 123 13.30 2.06 30.24
C ARG A 123 13.17 3.52 29.82
N LEU A 124 12.25 3.78 28.90
CA LEU A 124 11.91 5.11 28.39
C LEU A 124 10.51 5.45 28.87
N ILE A 125 10.40 6.33 29.87
CA ILE A 125 9.17 6.53 30.64
C ILE A 125 8.71 8.00 30.60
N ASN A 126 7.44 8.26 30.32
CA ASN A 126 6.83 9.61 30.44
C ASN A 126 7.57 10.70 29.62
N ASN A 127 8.21 10.35 28.50
CA ASN A 127 8.91 11.32 27.67
C ASN A 127 7.99 11.89 26.58
N ARG A 128 8.31 13.10 26.12
CA ARG A 128 7.63 13.78 25.01
C ARG A 128 8.63 14.00 23.87
N LEU A 129 8.49 13.25 22.79
CA LEU A 129 9.29 13.41 21.59
C LEU A 129 8.55 14.32 20.60
N THR A 130 9.16 15.43 20.18
CA THR A 130 8.54 16.40 19.26
C THR A 130 9.48 16.81 18.13
N ASP A 131 8.93 16.97 16.93
CA ASP A 131 9.72 17.30 15.74
C ASP A 131 10.90 16.31 15.53
N VAL A 132 10.62 15.03 15.68
CA VAL A 132 11.60 13.96 15.45
C VAL A 132 11.30 13.21 14.15
N LEU A 133 12.32 12.83 13.39
CA LEU A 133 12.14 12.08 12.15
C LEU A 133 11.78 10.63 12.50
N TYR A 134 12.63 9.93 13.23
CA TYR A 134 12.31 8.68 13.93
C TYR A 134 12.08 8.96 15.42
N GLY A 135 11.07 8.35 16.04
CA GLY A 135 10.77 8.57 17.45
C GLY A 135 11.72 7.83 18.37
N ILE A 136 11.34 6.61 18.74
CA ILE A 136 12.13 5.72 19.60
C ILE A 136 12.55 4.49 18.78
N ARG A 137 13.83 4.17 18.85
CA ARG A 137 14.41 3.03 18.17
C ARG A 137 15.11 2.10 19.14
N GLY A 138 14.84 0.80 19.04
CA GLY A 138 15.59 -0.27 19.70
C GLY A 138 16.21 -1.18 18.65
N VAL A 139 17.54 -1.35 18.71
CA VAL A 139 18.31 -2.25 17.84
C VAL A 139 19.12 -3.16 18.75
N GLU A 140 18.84 -4.47 18.71
CA GLU A 140 19.42 -5.43 19.67
C GLU A 140 19.22 -4.99 21.13
N ALA A 141 18.05 -4.45 21.43
CA ALA A 141 17.68 -3.81 22.69
C ALA A 141 16.68 -4.68 23.49
N HIS A 142 17.13 -5.85 23.96
CA HIS A 142 16.26 -6.82 24.63
C HIS A 142 15.63 -6.26 25.91
N SER A 143 14.38 -6.65 26.17
CA SER A 143 13.60 -6.19 27.33
C SER A 143 13.44 -4.66 27.42
N LEU A 144 13.47 -3.98 26.27
CA LEU A 144 13.23 -2.53 26.18
C LEU A 144 11.79 -2.21 26.60
N GLN A 145 11.63 -1.22 27.48
CA GLN A 145 10.32 -0.75 27.94
C GLN A 145 10.10 0.69 27.47
N ILE A 146 9.06 0.90 26.67
CA ILE A 146 8.62 2.19 26.17
C ILE A 146 7.25 2.46 26.80
N ILE A 147 7.20 3.29 27.85
CA ILE A 147 6.02 3.44 28.71
C ILE A 147 5.55 4.90 28.76
N ASN A 148 4.27 5.15 28.45
CA ASN A 148 3.59 6.44 28.60
C ASN A 148 4.28 7.61 27.88
N ASN A 149 4.92 7.36 26.74
CA ASN A 149 5.56 8.40 25.94
C ASN A 149 4.58 9.01 24.93
N VAL A 150 4.79 10.29 24.61
CA VAL A 150 4.09 10.98 23.51
C VAL A 150 5.09 11.24 22.40
N ILE A 151 4.84 10.68 21.21
CA ILE A 151 5.79 10.68 20.09
C ILE A 151 5.14 11.37 18.88
N GLY A 152 5.60 12.58 18.58
CA GLY A 152 5.14 13.37 17.44
C GLY A 152 6.21 13.50 16.36
N GLY A 153 5.90 13.03 15.15
CA GLY A 153 6.79 13.12 14.00
C GLY A 153 6.96 14.54 13.44
N LYS A 154 8.01 14.74 12.63
CA LYS A 154 8.18 15.94 11.79
C LYS A 154 7.01 16.12 10.83
N ASP A 155 6.67 17.37 10.52
CA ASP A 155 5.63 17.69 9.54
C ASP A 155 6.12 17.48 8.09
N LEU A 156 6.13 16.22 7.67
CA LEU A 156 6.57 15.78 6.35
C LEU A 156 5.46 14.99 5.67
N HIS A 157 5.52 14.91 4.33
CA HIS A 157 4.70 13.96 3.57
C HIS A 157 4.96 12.52 4.05
N ILE A 158 3.94 11.65 4.03
CA ILE A 158 4.00 10.31 4.63
C ILE A 158 5.21 9.48 4.16
N ALA A 159 5.57 9.58 2.88
CA ALA A 159 6.73 8.90 2.29
C ALA A 159 8.10 9.39 2.83
N ARG A 160 8.14 10.53 3.53
CA ARG A 160 9.35 11.14 4.10
C ARG A 160 9.37 11.16 5.63
N ARG A 161 8.27 10.79 6.30
CA ARG A 161 8.22 10.63 7.77
C ARG A 161 9.05 9.41 8.18
N GLY A 162 9.70 9.42 9.34
CA GLY A 162 10.24 8.19 9.94
C GLY A 162 9.20 7.49 10.81
N ASP A 163 9.62 6.41 11.45
CA ASP A 163 8.76 5.58 12.31
C ASP A 163 8.66 6.18 13.72
N ALA A 164 7.48 6.10 14.35
CA ALA A 164 7.31 6.56 15.73
C ALA A 164 8.06 5.64 16.69
N ILE A 165 7.92 4.33 16.49
CA ILE A 165 8.57 3.29 17.27
C ILE A 165 9.12 2.28 16.28
N ARG A 166 10.40 1.93 16.40
CA ARG A 166 11.00 0.85 15.61
C ARG A 166 11.78 -0.06 16.54
N ILE A 167 11.37 -1.31 16.62
CA ILE A 167 12.03 -2.36 17.39
C ILE A 167 12.56 -3.41 16.41
N TRP A 168 13.87 -3.62 16.43
CA TRP A 168 14.59 -4.50 15.52
C TRP A 168 15.45 -5.48 16.32
N GLN A 169 15.30 -6.78 16.06
CA GLN A 169 16.09 -7.84 16.71
C GLN A 169 16.10 -7.72 18.24
N SER A 170 14.97 -7.38 18.84
CA SER A 170 14.88 -7.10 20.28
C SER A 170 13.70 -7.85 20.91
N GLU A 171 14.01 -8.88 21.69
CA GLU A 171 13.03 -9.77 22.29
C GLU A 171 12.45 -9.22 23.60
N ASN A 172 11.25 -9.67 23.97
CA ASN A 172 10.58 -9.43 25.25
C ASN A 172 10.38 -7.94 25.57
N CYS A 173 10.17 -7.10 24.56
CA CYS A 173 9.95 -5.68 24.74
C CYS A 173 8.53 -5.38 25.24
N LEU A 174 8.37 -4.23 25.91
CA LEU A 174 7.07 -3.72 26.36
C LEU A 174 6.84 -2.33 25.76
N VAL A 175 5.75 -2.16 25.01
CA VAL A 175 5.28 -0.86 24.51
C VAL A 175 3.91 -0.60 25.12
N GLU A 176 3.86 0.26 26.13
CA GLU A 176 2.68 0.48 26.96
C GLU A 176 2.27 1.96 27.05
N GLY A 177 0.98 2.25 26.87
CA GLY A 177 0.42 3.56 27.23
C GLY A 177 0.91 4.73 26.36
N ASN A 178 1.58 4.45 25.24
CA ASN A 178 2.18 5.49 24.40
C ASN A 178 1.15 6.10 23.46
N THR A 179 1.36 7.36 23.09
CA THR A 179 0.62 8.03 22.03
C THR A 179 1.56 8.36 20.89
N THR A 180 1.26 7.88 19.68
CA THR A 180 2.01 8.22 18.47
C THR A 180 1.13 8.99 17.49
N GLU A 181 1.70 10.02 16.88
CA GLU A 181 0.96 10.88 15.96
C GLU A 181 1.85 11.39 14.83
N ARG A 182 1.28 11.40 13.62
CA ARG A 182 1.92 11.89 12.38
C ARG A 182 3.27 11.22 12.12
N ALA A 183 3.35 9.92 12.31
CA ALA A 183 4.52 9.11 11.96
C ALA A 183 4.29 8.30 10.69
N ARG A 184 5.30 7.53 10.27
CA ARG A 184 5.14 6.51 9.24
C ARG A 184 4.53 5.26 9.87
N ASP A 185 5.28 4.51 10.66
CA ASP A 185 4.79 3.28 11.30
C ASP A 185 5.20 3.19 12.80
N ALA A 186 4.56 2.28 13.54
CA ALA A 186 5.19 1.59 14.67
C ALA A 186 5.55 0.17 14.22
N ILE A 187 6.84 -0.15 14.11
CA ILE A 187 7.33 -1.36 13.45
C ILE A 187 8.09 -2.30 14.40
N PHE A 188 7.81 -3.60 14.27
CA PHE A 188 8.38 -4.67 15.08
C PHE A 188 8.90 -5.78 14.16
N TRP A 189 10.21 -5.99 14.17
CA TRP A 189 10.90 -6.94 13.31
C TRP A 189 11.83 -7.84 14.12
N PHE A 190 11.69 -9.16 14.00
CA PHE A 190 12.51 -10.13 14.73
C PHE A 190 12.49 -9.91 16.25
N SER A 191 11.31 -9.64 16.82
CA SER A 191 11.18 -9.08 18.18
C SER A 191 10.20 -9.90 19.03
N ASP A 192 10.48 -11.19 19.16
CA ASP A 192 9.61 -12.19 19.78
C ASP A 192 9.20 -11.83 21.22
N GLY A 193 8.01 -12.26 21.63
CA GLY A 193 7.50 -12.07 22.99
C GLY A 193 7.16 -10.62 23.35
N THR A 194 7.13 -9.71 22.37
CA THR A 194 6.82 -8.30 22.61
C THR A 194 5.35 -8.11 23.00
N ILE A 195 5.11 -7.22 23.95
CA ILE A 195 3.76 -6.82 24.38
C ILE A 195 3.51 -5.37 23.97
N VAL A 196 2.43 -5.13 23.23
CA VAL A 196 1.95 -3.80 22.83
C VAL A 196 0.59 -3.59 23.44
N ARG A 197 0.49 -2.73 24.46
CA ARG A 197 -0.76 -2.55 25.20
C ARG A 197 -1.15 -1.13 25.56
N GLY A 198 -2.44 -0.81 25.50
CA GLY A 198 -2.95 0.48 25.97
C GLY A 198 -2.44 1.70 25.19
N ASN A 199 -1.96 1.53 23.96
CA ASN A 199 -1.38 2.61 23.16
C ASN A 199 -2.41 3.25 22.24
N HIS A 200 -2.16 4.50 21.84
CA HIS A 200 -2.91 5.22 20.82
C HIS A 200 -2.02 5.48 19.59
N PHE A 201 -2.33 4.83 18.47
CA PHE A 201 -1.62 5.01 17.19
C PHE A 201 -2.50 5.76 16.20
N ARG A 202 -2.11 7.00 15.85
CA ARG A 202 -2.95 7.90 15.04
C ARG A 202 -2.22 8.52 13.86
N HIS A 203 -2.98 8.79 12.79
CA HIS A 203 -2.54 9.57 11.62
C HIS A 203 -1.23 9.08 10.99
N SER A 204 -1.04 7.76 11.00
CA SER A 204 0.16 7.06 10.52
C SER A 204 -0.18 6.18 9.30
N ARG A 205 0.84 5.67 8.62
CA ARG A 205 0.64 4.68 7.53
C ARG A 205 0.15 3.37 8.13
N TYR A 206 0.96 2.78 8.99
CA TYR A 206 0.57 1.63 9.81
C TYR A 206 0.52 2.06 11.27
N GLY A 207 -0.59 1.80 11.96
CA GLY A 207 -0.64 1.96 13.41
C GLY A 207 0.33 0.98 14.07
N VAL A 208 0.23 -0.31 13.73
CA VAL A 208 1.19 -1.37 14.08
C VAL A 208 1.59 -2.13 12.81
N HIS A 209 2.88 -2.33 12.61
CA HIS A 209 3.44 -3.11 11.51
C HIS A 209 4.40 -4.16 12.06
N MET A 210 4.20 -5.42 11.73
CA MET A 210 4.97 -6.51 12.32
C MET A 210 5.35 -7.55 11.28
N MET A 211 6.59 -8.02 11.32
CA MET A 211 7.07 -9.15 10.51
C MET A 211 8.02 -10.02 11.33
N TYR A 212 7.93 -11.34 11.16
CA TYR A 212 8.84 -12.32 11.81
C TYR A 212 8.96 -12.11 13.33
N THR A 213 7.83 -11.97 14.02
CA THR A 213 7.77 -11.71 15.46
C THR A 213 6.73 -12.65 16.09
N ASP A 214 7.22 -13.71 16.72
CA ASP A 214 6.39 -14.76 17.31
C ASP A 214 5.98 -14.42 18.75
N GLY A 215 4.83 -14.95 19.18
CA GLY A 215 4.41 -14.83 20.58
C GLY A 215 4.02 -13.42 21.01
N MET A 216 3.74 -12.52 20.07
CA MET A 216 3.39 -11.14 20.36
C MET A 216 1.98 -11.02 20.96
N THR A 217 1.80 -10.09 21.90
CA THR A 217 0.50 -9.72 22.44
C THR A 217 0.17 -8.28 22.08
N ILE A 218 -0.98 -8.05 21.43
CA ILE A 218 -1.51 -6.74 21.06
C ILE A 218 -2.84 -6.56 21.77
N GLU A 219 -2.87 -5.77 22.84
CA GLU A 219 -4.07 -5.67 23.69
C GLU A 219 -4.48 -4.24 24.06
N ASP A 220 -5.79 -3.98 24.09
CA ASP A 220 -6.36 -2.73 24.60
C ASP A 220 -5.80 -1.45 23.93
N ASN A 221 -5.37 -1.54 22.66
CA ASN A 221 -4.86 -0.39 21.90
C ASN A 221 -5.97 0.30 21.08
N GLU A 222 -5.78 1.58 20.79
CA GLU A 222 -6.58 2.34 19.83
C GLU A 222 -5.75 2.65 18.58
N LEU A 223 -6.17 2.12 17.43
CA LEU A 223 -5.53 2.33 16.13
C LEU A 223 -6.52 3.07 15.24
N SER A 224 -6.40 4.40 15.20
CA SER A 224 -7.41 5.26 14.57
C SER A 224 -6.87 6.25 13.53
N SER A 225 -7.65 6.49 12.49
CA SER A 225 -7.31 7.45 11.41
C SER A 225 -5.95 7.16 10.73
N ASN A 226 -5.58 5.89 10.61
CA ASN A 226 -4.37 5.46 9.89
C ASN A 226 -4.71 5.04 8.45
N SER A 227 -3.69 4.83 7.62
CA SER A 227 -3.90 4.17 6.33
C SER A 227 -4.32 2.71 6.52
N VAL A 228 -3.70 2.02 7.49
CA VAL A 228 -4.04 0.68 7.97
C VAL A 228 -3.82 0.67 9.49
N GLY A 229 -4.73 0.05 10.24
CA GLY A 229 -4.64 -0.08 11.69
C GLY A 229 -3.45 -0.95 12.08
N ALA A 230 -3.56 -2.27 11.94
CA ALA A 230 -2.46 -3.20 12.13
C ALA A 230 -2.23 -4.07 10.89
N TYR A 231 -0.97 -4.26 10.49
CA TYR A 231 -0.56 -5.22 9.47
C TYR A 231 0.48 -6.18 10.06
N LEU A 232 0.09 -7.44 10.19
CA LEU A 232 0.90 -8.51 10.79
C LEU A 232 1.28 -9.55 9.74
N MET A 233 2.56 -9.94 9.71
CA MET A 233 3.10 -10.84 8.69
C MET A 233 4.03 -11.92 9.24
N TYR A 234 4.04 -13.09 8.60
CA TYR A 234 5.08 -14.12 8.72
C TYR A 234 5.40 -14.56 10.16
N SER A 235 4.38 -14.70 11.01
CA SER A 235 4.56 -14.95 12.44
C SER A 235 3.51 -15.88 13.00
N LYS A 236 3.76 -16.41 14.20
CA LYS A 236 2.86 -17.35 14.86
C LYS A 236 2.61 -17.06 16.34
N ASN A 237 1.54 -17.65 16.87
CA ASN A 237 1.16 -17.57 18.29
C ASN A 237 0.89 -16.14 18.77
N VAL A 238 0.21 -15.33 17.95
CA VAL A 238 -0.07 -13.92 18.26
C VAL A 238 -1.47 -13.78 18.88
N GLN A 239 -1.56 -13.00 19.96
CA GLN A 239 -2.83 -12.69 20.63
C GLN A 239 -3.23 -11.24 20.37
N ILE A 240 -4.46 -11.04 19.91
CA ILE A 240 -5.00 -9.72 19.56
C ILE A 240 -6.34 -9.56 20.28
N ARG A 241 -6.38 -8.74 21.34
CA ARG A 241 -7.59 -8.62 22.17
C ARG A 241 -7.94 -7.22 22.65
N GLY A 242 -9.23 -6.89 22.74
CA GLY A 242 -9.66 -5.63 23.34
C GLY A 242 -9.27 -4.36 22.57
N ASN A 243 -8.75 -4.48 21.35
CA ASN A 243 -8.30 -3.33 20.57
C ASN A 243 -9.47 -2.65 19.85
N THR A 244 -9.31 -1.36 19.57
CA THR A 244 -10.22 -0.57 18.73
C THR A 244 -9.52 -0.10 17.47
N PHE A 245 -9.95 -0.61 16.32
CA PHE A 245 -9.53 -0.21 14.98
C PHE A 245 -10.61 0.67 14.36
N ARG A 246 -10.34 1.97 14.19
CA ARG A 246 -11.37 2.93 13.75
C ARG A 246 -10.92 3.85 12.64
N GLU A 247 -11.79 4.10 11.66
CA GLU A 247 -11.57 5.14 10.64
C GLU A 247 -10.26 4.95 9.83
N ASN A 248 -9.78 3.70 9.70
CA ASN A 248 -8.60 3.42 8.90
C ASN A 248 -9.02 3.31 7.43
N ARG A 249 -8.68 4.33 6.64
CA ARG A 249 -9.28 4.60 5.32
C ARG A 249 -8.25 4.94 4.22
N GLY A 250 -7.03 4.42 4.35
CA GLY A 250 -6.02 4.50 3.28
C GLY A 250 -6.37 3.67 2.04
N PRO A 251 -5.46 3.56 1.05
CA PRO A 251 -5.71 2.79 -0.18
C PRO A 251 -6.17 1.34 0.07
N SER A 252 -5.60 0.69 1.08
CA SER A 252 -6.07 -0.61 1.58
C SER A 252 -7.12 -0.46 2.69
N GLY A 253 -6.90 0.46 3.63
CA GLY A 253 -7.88 0.84 4.67
C GLY A 253 -8.28 -0.31 5.60
N TYR A 254 -7.35 -1.22 5.89
CA TYR A 254 -7.59 -2.37 6.76
C TYR A 254 -7.57 -1.96 8.24
N GLY A 255 -8.50 -2.47 9.03
CA GLY A 255 -8.43 -2.42 10.49
C GLY A 255 -7.32 -3.35 10.97
N LEU A 256 -7.46 -4.65 10.73
CA LEU A 256 -6.42 -5.66 10.94
C LEU A 256 -6.16 -6.41 9.64
N ALA A 257 -4.90 -6.62 9.30
CA ALA A 257 -4.47 -7.46 8.18
C ALA A 257 -3.53 -8.57 8.66
N LEU A 258 -3.87 -9.80 8.29
CA LEU A 258 -3.11 -11.02 8.59
C LEU A 258 -2.57 -11.58 7.29
N LYS A 259 -1.24 -11.69 7.18
CA LYS A 259 -0.56 -12.27 6.02
C LYS A 259 0.41 -13.35 6.45
N ASP A 260 0.22 -14.58 5.99
CA ASP A 260 1.09 -15.71 6.33
C ASP A 260 1.26 -15.87 7.85
N MET A 261 0.14 -15.75 8.59
CA MET A 261 0.09 -15.81 10.05
C MET A 261 -0.48 -17.16 10.51
N ASP A 262 0.09 -17.78 11.55
CA ASP A 262 -0.38 -19.06 12.09
C ASP A 262 -0.73 -18.99 13.58
N ALA A 263 -1.74 -19.74 14.02
CA ALA A 263 -2.14 -19.83 15.44
C ALA A 263 -2.41 -18.45 16.07
N VAL A 264 -3.12 -17.58 15.34
CA VAL A 264 -3.56 -16.28 15.84
C VAL A 264 -4.90 -16.41 16.56
N SER A 265 -5.02 -15.71 17.69
CA SER A 265 -6.29 -15.51 18.40
C SER A 265 -6.69 -14.03 18.31
N VAL A 266 -7.90 -13.77 17.81
CA VAL A 266 -8.47 -12.43 17.65
C VAL A 266 -9.79 -12.35 18.42
N ALA A 267 -9.79 -11.71 19.58
CA ALA A 267 -10.95 -11.69 20.46
C ALA A 267 -11.33 -10.30 20.99
N ASP A 268 -12.61 -10.03 21.21
CA ASP A 268 -13.06 -8.81 21.92
C ASP A 268 -12.62 -7.48 21.28
N ASN A 269 -12.36 -7.45 19.96
CA ASN A 269 -11.92 -6.23 19.28
C ASN A 269 -13.10 -5.50 18.60
N TYR A 270 -12.93 -4.18 18.42
CA TYR A 270 -13.84 -3.33 17.66
C TYR A 270 -13.20 -2.89 16.34
N TYR A 271 -13.88 -3.14 15.23
CA TYR A 271 -13.52 -2.71 13.88
C TYR A 271 -14.62 -1.79 13.35
N ILE A 272 -14.42 -0.48 13.47
CA ILE A 272 -15.47 0.51 13.24
C ILE A 272 -15.10 1.44 12.08
N ASN A 273 -15.94 1.50 11.05
CA ASN A 273 -15.83 2.51 10.00
C ASN A 273 -14.47 2.50 9.26
N ASN A 274 -13.89 1.33 9.06
CA ASN A 274 -12.71 1.13 8.23
C ASN A 274 -13.13 0.82 6.78
N ARG A 275 -12.21 0.85 5.82
CA ARG A 275 -12.51 0.30 4.48
C ARG A 275 -12.73 -1.21 4.58
N VAL A 276 -11.84 -1.91 5.29
CA VAL A 276 -12.03 -3.33 5.62
C VAL A 276 -11.83 -3.51 7.11
N GLY A 277 -12.71 -4.25 7.79
CA GLY A 277 -12.52 -4.60 9.20
C GLY A 277 -11.30 -5.50 9.39
N ILE A 278 -11.38 -6.74 8.89
CA ILE A 278 -10.30 -7.72 8.96
C ILE A 278 -9.97 -8.26 7.55
N PHE A 279 -8.69 -8.28 7.19
CA PHE A 279 -8.19 -8.83 5.94
C PHE A 279 -7.35 -10.10 6.19
N PHE A 280 -7.62 -11.16 5.43
CA PHE A 280 -6.88 -12.42 5.46
C PHE A 280 -6.18 -12.69 4.13
N ASP A 281 -4.88 -12.96 4.20
CA ASP A 281 -4.06 -13.46 3.11
C ASP A 281 -3.25 -14.66 3.60
N ASN A 282 -3.49 -15.84 3.00
CA ASN A 282 -2.80 -17.09 3.32
C ASN A 282 -2.61 -17.32 4.84
N SER A 283 -3.65 -17.06 5.64
CA SER A 283 -3.61 -17.13 7.10
C SER A 283 -4.80 -17.96 7.61
N PRO A 284 -4.60 -19.15 8.21
CA PRO A 284 -3.31 -19.80 8.43
C PRO A 284 -2.58 -20.16 7.14
N SER A 285 -1.25 -20.10 7.19
CA SER A 285 -0.37 -20.54 6.09
C SER A 285 -0.19 -22.07 6.12
N ARG A 286 -0.35 -22.66 7.30
CA ARG A 286 -0.30 -24.10 7.54
C ARG A 286 -1.67 -24.74 7.54
N ILE A 287 -1.78 -25.89 6.88
CA ILE A 287 -3.04 -26.63 6.75
C ILE A 287 -3.50 -27.31 8.04
N ASP A 288 -2.58 -27.60 8.97
CA ASP A 288 -2.86 -28.28 10.24
C ASP A 288 -3.13 -27.31 11.40
N VAL A 289 -3.19 -26.01 11.11
CA VAL A 289 -3.42 -24.96 12.09
C VAL A 289 -4.81 -24.37 11.86
N THR A 290 -5.46 -24.00 12.96
CA THR A 290 -6.74 -23.30 12.96
C THR A 290 -6.59 -22.04 13.78
N GLN A 291 -7.22 -20.96 13.32
CA GLN A 291 -7.21 -19.65 13.99
C GLN A 291 -8.59 -19.35 14.56
N GLU A 292 -8.63 -18.66 15.70
CA GLU A 292 -9.88 -18.32 16.40
C GLU A 292 -10.14 -16.81 16.33
N ILE A 293 -11.30 -16.45 15.80
CA ILE A 293 -11.76 -15.08 15.64
C ILE A 293 -13.11 -14.99 16.34
N GLU A 294 -13.12 -14.56 17.58
CA GLU A 294 -14.30 -14.68 18.43
C GLU A 294 -14.72 -13.37 19.12
N GLN A 295 -16.03 -13.14 19.23
CA GLN A 295 -16.57 -12.00 19.99
C GLN A 295 -16.07 -10.62 19.53
N ASN A 296 -15.77 -10.44 18.24
CA ASN A 296 -15.40 -9.15 17.69
C ASN A 296 -16.63 -8.39 17.17
N VAL A 297 -16.58 -7.06 17.19
CA VAL A 297 -17.60 -6.19 16.57
C VAL A 297 -17.03 -5.59 15.30
N LEU A 298 -17.63 -5.91 14.16
CA LEU A 298 -17.29 -5.37 12.85
C LEU A 298 -18.47 -4.53 12.39
N ALA A 299 -18.35 -3.21 12.52
CA ALA A 299 -19.45 -2.29 12.32
C ALA A 299 -19.14 -1.16 11.33
N PHE A 300 -20.08 -0.87 10.43
CA PHE A 300 -20.03 0.26 9.50
C PHE A 300 -18.80 0.30 8.58
N ASN A 301 -18.14 -0.84 8.37
CA ASN A 301 -17.01 -0.93 7.44
C ASN A 301 -17.52 -1.02 6.01
N ASP A 302 -16.68 -0.68 5.03
CA ASP A 302 -17.04 -0.92 3.64
C ASP A 302 -17.17 -2.45 3.41
N ILE A 303 -16.21 -3.22 3.91
CA ILE A 303 -16.27 -4.68 4.01
C ILE A 303 -15.97 -5.12 5.45
N GLY A 304 -16.80 -5.96 6.05
CA GLY A 304 -16.56 -6.49 7.40
C GLY A 304 -15.30 -7.36 7.45
N VAL A 305 -15.32 -8.49 6.74
CA VAL A 305 -14.16 -9.39 6.56
C VAL A 305 -13.86 -9.57 5.08
N LEU A 306 -12.60 -9.43 4.69
CA LEU A 306 -12.15 -9.67 3.32
C LEU A 306 -11.11 -10.80 3.30
N MET A 307 -11.31 -11.81 2.46
CA MET A 307 -10.39 -12.95 2.38
C MET A 307 -9.89 -13.18 0.95
N MET A 308 -8.65 -13.66 0.82
CA MET A 308 -8.16 -14.25 -0.43
C MET A 308 -8.78 -15.65 -0.63
N PRO A 309 -9.03 -16.12 -1.88
CA PRO A 309 -9.72 -17.39 -2.17
C PRO A 309 -9.09 -18.67 -1.60
N ALA A 310 -7.83 -18.65 -1.17
CA ALA A 310 -7.17 -19.83 -0.61
C ALA A 310 -7.26 -19.90 0.92
N VAL A 311 -7.84 -18.89 1.57
CA VAL A 311 -7.92 -18.81 3.04
C VAL A 311 -8.97 -19.79 3.57
N GLN A 312 -8.55 -20.70 4.45
CA GLN A 312 -9.37 -21.74 5.07
C GLN A 312 -8.95 -21.93 6.53
N HIS A 313 -9.72 -22.66 7.34
CA HIS A 313 -9.38 -22.97 8.73
C HIS A 313 -9.32 -21.76 9.69
N ASN A 314 -10.13 -20.73 9.42
CA ASN A 314 -10.45 -19.70 10.40
C ASN A 314 -11.81 -20.01 11.02
N LEU A 315 -11.90 -19.99 12.35
CA LEU A 315 -13.16 -20.18 13.09
C LEU A 315 -13.66 -18.81 13.54
N LEU A 316 -14.66 -18.31 12.85
CA LEU A 316 -15.33 -17.04 13.15
C LEU A 316 -16.59 -17.32 13.95
N ARG A 317 -16.52 -17.09 15.28
CA ARG A 317 -17.63 -17.38 16.18
C ARG A 317 -18.08 -16.20 17.02
N ASN A 318 -19.38 -16.10 17.28
CA ASN A 318 -19.92 -15.09 18.20
C ASN A 318 -19.54 -13.64 17.86
N ASN A 319 -19.17 -13.36 16.60
CA ASN A 319 -18.86 -12.01 16.15
C ASN A 319 -20.15 -11.27 15.79
N THR A 320 -20.10 -9.94 15.88
CA THR A 320 -21.20 -9.04 15.51
C THR A 320 -20.83 -8.33 14.22
N PHE A 321 -21.52 -8.66 13.14
CA PHE A 321 -21.46 -7.98 11.85
C PHE A 321 -22.62 -6.99 11.75
N LEU A 322 -22.31 -5.70 11.87
CA LEU A 322 -23.32 -4.64 12.01
C LEU A 322 -23.18 -3.58 10.91
N ASP A 323 -24.10 -3.59 9.96
CA ASP A 323 -24.29 -2.56 8.94
C ASP A 323 -23.00 -2.23 8.17
N ASN A 324 -22.20 -3.26 7.86
CA ASN A 324 -21.15 -3.13 6.86
C ASN A 324 -21.80 -3.05 5.46
N LEU A 325 -21.15 -2.39 4.49
CA LEU A 325 -21.73 -2.34 3.13
C LEU A 325 -21.75 -3.75 2.52
N GLU A 326 -20.69 -4.52 2.77
CA GLU A 326 -20.62 -5.96 2.56
C GLU A 326 -20.15 -6.65 3.86
N GLN A 327 -20.83 -7.71 4.30
CA GLN A 327 -20.44 -8.39 5.55
C GLN A 327 -19.14 -9.19 5.37
N VAL A 328 -19.03 -9.96 4.30
CA VAL A 328 -17.86 -10.81 3.98
C VAL A 328 -17.61 -10.85 2.48
N GLY A 329 -16.45 -10.36 2.05
CA GLY A 329 -16.01 -10.33 0.65
C GLY A 329 -14.85 -11.26 0.33
N VAL A 330 -14.64 -11.52 -0.97
CA VAL A 330 -13.53 -12.32 -1.48
C VAL A 330 -12.74 -11.54 -2.53
N LYS A 331 -11.43 -11.38 -2.31
CA LYS A 331 -10.56 -10.62 -3.22
C LYS A 331 -9.75 -11.53 -4.13
N GLY A 332 -9.95 -11.43 -5.44
CA GLY A 332 -9.20 -12.15 -6.47
C GLY A 332 -10.00 -13.31 -7.05
N GLY A 333 -10.17 -13.34 -8.37
CA GLY A 333 -11.12 -14.20 -9.10
C GLY A 333 -10.86 -15.72 -9.06
N GLY A 334 -11.09 -16.34 -7.90
CA GLY A 334 -11.21 -17.79 -7.74
C GLY A 334 -12.55 -18.32 -8.28
N SER A 335 -12.58 -19.56 -8.75
CA SER A 335 -13.72 -20.14 -9.46
C SER A 335 -14.92 -20.54 -8.59
N ASN A 336 -14.84 -20.41 -7.25
CA ASN A 336 -15.94 -20.68 -6.31
C ASN A 336 -15.72 -20.01 -4.94
N PRO A 337 -16.20 -18.77 -4.71
CA PRO A 337 -16.16 -18.11 -3.39
C PRO A 337 -16.80 -18.95 -2.26
N GLY A 338 -17.84 -19.72 -2.60
CA GLY A 338 -18.52 -20.62 -1.65
C GLY A 338 -17.68 -21.82 -1.17
N GLU A 339 -16.70 -22.26 -1.95
CA GLU A 339 -15.77 -23.33 -1.53
C GLU A 339 -14.61 -22.79 -0.70
N SER A 340 -14.17 -21.54 -0.96
CA SER A 340 -13.10 -20.91 -0.18
C SER A 340 -13.58 -20.48 1.19
N LEU A 341 -14.68 -19.71 1.25
CA LEU A 341 -15.21 -19.19 2.51
C LEU A 341 -15.95 -20.26 3.31
N GLY A 342 -16.60 -21.22 2.65
CA GLY A 342 -17.25 -22.36 3.31
C GLY A 342 -16.30 -23.35 3.97
N ALA A 343 -14.99 -23.30 3.66
CA ALA A 343 -13.95 -24.06 4.35
C ALA A 343 -13.47 -23.37 5.65
N ASN A 344 -14.01 -22.20 5.97
CA ASN A 344 -13.88 -21.55 7.27
C ASN A 344 -15.11 -21.89 8.13
N GLY A 345 -14.96 -21.89 9.44
CA GLY A 345 -16.06 -22.15 10.37
C GLY A 345 -16.80 -20.86 10.70
N TRP A 346 -18.12 -20.86 10.50
CA TRP A 346 -19.01 -19.74 10.82
C TRP A 346 -20.11 -20.25 11.74
N ASP A 347 -20.14 -19.77 12.98
CA ASP A 347 -21.08 -20.28 13.99
C ASP A 347 -21.40 -19.22 15.03
N GLY A 348 -22.67 -19.03 15.35
CA GLY A 348 -23.08 -18.16 16.46
C GLY A 348 -22.87 -16.68 16.18
N ASN A 349 -22.68 -16.23 14.93
CA ASN A 349 -22.46 -14.81 14.65
C ASN A 349 -23.80 -14.06 14.54
N TYR A 350 -23.78 -12.78 14.90
CA TYR A 350 -24.88 -11.86 14.62
C TYR A 350 -24.63 -11.16 13.28
N TRP A 351 -25.68 -11.05 12.46
CA TRP A 351 -25.66 -10.43 11.15
C TRP A 351 -26.82 -9.43 11.05
N SER A 352 -26.54 -8.14 10.82
CA SER A 352 -27.62 -7.13 10.82
C SER A 352 -28.59 -7.25 9.64
N ASP A 353 -28.20 -7.96 8.59
CA ASP A 353 -28.99 -8.31 7.41
C ASP A 353 -29.69 -9.67 7.51
N TYR A 354 -29.56 -10.39 8.63
CA TYR A 354 -30.28 -11.64 8.84
C TYR A 354 -31.78 -11.40 9.06
N VAL A 355 -32.60 -12.05 8.23
CA VAL A 355 -34.06 -11.88 8.20
C VAL A 355 -34.82 -13.09 8.76
N GLY A 356 -34.14 -13.99 9.47
CA GLY A 356 -34.75 -15.17 10.06
C GLY A 356 -35.55 -14.86 11.34
N TYR A 357 -36.05 -15.93 11.95
CA TYR A 357 -36.89 -15.87 13.15
C TYR A 357 -36.38 -16.88 14.18
N ASP A 358 -36.74 -16.63 15.44
CA ASP A 358 -36.44 -17.47 16.59
C ASP A 358 -37.76 -17.84 17.26
N VAL A 359 -38.27 -19.02 16.95
CA VAL A 359 -39.50 -19.60 17.50
C VAL A 359 -39.21 -20.28 18.84
N THR A 360 -37.98 -20.73 19.07
CA THR A 360 -37.56 -21.41 20.30
C THR A 360 -37.32 -20.45 21.46
N ASP A 361 -37.17 -19.14 21.18
CA ASP A 361 -36.83 -18.07 22.14
C ASP A 361 -35.52 -18.35 22.88
N ASP A 362 -34.55 -18.95 22.18
CA ASP A 362 -33.23 -19.27 22.74
C ASP A 362 -32.13 -18.25 22.36
N GLY A 363 -32.48 -17.24 21.57
CA GLY A 363 -31.58 -16.19 21.08
C GLY A 363 -30.83 -16.56 19.80
N THR A 364 -31.10 -17.74 19.24
CA THR A 364 -30.54 -18.25 17.98
C THR A 364 -31.64 -18.33 16.92
N GLY A 365 -31.33 -17.94 15.69
CA GLY A 365 -32.26 -18.07 14.58
C GLY A 365 -32.45 -19.52 14.15
N ASP A 366 -33.70 -19.92 13.93
CA ASP A 366 -34.07 -21.27 13.45
C ASP A 366 -33.66 -21.54 12.00
N LEU A 367 -33.34 -20.49 11.24
CA LEU A 367 -32.87 -20.57 9.86
C LEU A 367 -31.38 -20.25 9.79
N ALA A 368 -30.62 -21.04 9.04
CA ALA A 368 -29.22 -20.70 8.78
C ALA A 368 -29.10 -19.36 8.02
N TYR A 369 -28.16 -18.51 8.44
CA TYR A 369 -27.75 -17.35 7.66
C TYR A 369 -26.92 -17.79 6.47
N ARG A 370 -27.15 -17.17 5.32
CA ARG A 370 -26.48 -17.49 4.04
C ARG A 370 -26.17 -16.19 3.32
N SER A 371 -24.89 -15.92 3.11
CA SER A 371 -24.45 -14.76 2.31
C SER A 371 -24.63 -15.10 0.82
N GLU A 372 -25.72 -14.62 0.22
CA GLU A 372 -26.22 -15.02 -1.10
C GLU A 372 -26.58 -13.84 -2.03
N SER A 373 -26.04 -12.63 -1.81
CA SER A 373 -26.27 -11.51 -2.75
C SER A 373 -25.66 -11.81 -4.12
N LEU A 374 -26.47 -11.71 -5.18
CA LEU A 374 -26.01 -11.86 -6.55
C LEU A 374 -25.18 -10.65 -6.96
N PHE A 375 -25.60 -9.45 -6.54
CA PHE A 375 -24.87 -8.23 -6.81
C PHE A 375 -23.47 -8.26 -6.21
N GLU A 376 -23.33 -8.59 -4.93
CA GLU A 376 -22.01 -8.70 -4.28
C GLU A 376 -21.13 -9.75 -4.97
N ASN A 377 -21.69 -10.90 -5.35
CA ASN A 377 -20.94 -11.93 -6.07
C ASN A 377 -20.43 -11.43 -7.44
N LEU A 378 -21.23 -10.61 -8.12
CA LEU A 378 -20.83 -9.95 -9.37
C LEU A 378 -19.79 -8.85 -9.11
N ALA A 379 -19.93 -8.08 -8.02
CA ALA A 379 -19.01 -7.02 -7.65
C ALA A 379 -17.61 -7.57 -7.28
N ASP A 380 -17.55 -8.70 -6.57
CA ASP A 380 -16.31 -9.43 -6.29
C ASP A 380 -15.54 -9.80 -7.57
N GLN A 381 -16.26 -10.24 -8.60
CA GLN A 381 -15.68 -10.64 -9.89
C GLN A 381 -15.38 -9.46 -10.81
N HIS A 382 -16.15 -8.37 -10.65
CA HIS A 382 -16.09 -7.17 -11.47
C HIS A 382 -16.10 -5.94 -10.57
N PRO A 383 -14.94 -5.50 -10.04
CA PRO A 383 -14.85 -4.39 -9.09
C PRO A 383 -15.44 -3.07 -9.61
N ALA A 384 -15.56 -2.90 -10.93
CA ALA A 384 -16.24 -1.74 -11.52
C ALA A 384 -17.73 -1.64 -11.13
N LEU A 385 -18.36 -2.75 -10.75
CA LEU A 385 -19.74 -2.79 -10.28
C LEU A 385 -19.88 -2.23 -8.86
N GLU A 386 -18.81 -2.10 -8.07
CA GLU A 386 -18.87 -1.45 -6.75
C GLU A 386 -19.45 -0.02 -6.84
N LEU A 387 -19.28 0.66 -7.98
CA LEU A 387 -19.88 1.99 -8.24
C LEU A 387 -21.41 1.98 -8.25
N LEU A 388 -22.03 0.80 -8.36
CA LEU A 388 -23.48 0.61 -8.38
C LEU A 388 -24.05 0.22 -7.01
N HIS A 389 -23.22 0.12 -5.96
CA HIS A 389 -23.74 -0.01 -4.60
C HIS A 389 -24.67 1.15 -4.26
N PHE A 390 -25.73 0.85 -3.52
CA PHE A 390 -26.85 1.72 -3.17
C PHE A 390 -27.66 2.24 -4.36
N SER A 391 -27.43 1.72 -5.56
CA SER A 391 -28.22 2.08 -6.72
C SER A 391 -29.49 1.21 -6.83
N PRO A 392 -30.53 1.67 -7.54
CA PRO A 392 -31.67 0.82 -7.87
C PRO A 392 -31.31 -0.45 -8.67
N ILE A 393 -30.13 -0.49 -9.32
CA ILE A 393 -29.67 -1.63 -10.10
C ILE A 393 -29.29 -2.80 -9.19
N GLU A 394 -28.60 -2.54 -8.08
CA GLU A 394 -28.27 -3.55 -7.07
C GLU A 394 -29.56 -4.24 -6.55
N GLN A 395 -30.54 -3.44 -6.13
CA GLN A 395 -31.84 -3.95 -5.67
C GLN A 395 -32.56 -4.77 -6.75
N ALA A 396 -32.51 -4.33 -8.02
CA ALA A 396 -33.13 -5.05 -9.12
C ALA A 396 -32.44 -6.40 -9.42
N ILE A 397 -31.11 -6.45 -9.32
CA ILE A 397 -30.32 -7.68 -9.53
C ILE A 397 -30.63 -8.70 -8.43
N ASP A 398 -30.62 -8.28 -7.16
CA ASP A 398 -30.89 -9.19 -6.05
C ASP A 398 -32.36 -9.63 -6.02
N LEU A 399 -33.30 -8.75 -6.36
CA LEU A 399 -34.70 -9.14 -6.53
C LEU A 399 -34.88 -10.15 -7.67
N ALA A 400 -34.17 -9.99 -8.79
CA ALA A 400 -34.19 -10.96 -9.88
C ALA A 400 -33.64 -12.31 -9.43
N ALA A 401 -32.56 -12.34 -8.65
CA ALA A 401 -31.98 -13.56 -8.09
C ALA A 401 -32.96 -14.30 -7.17
N GLN A 402 -33.75 -13.57 -6.38
CA GLN A 402 -34.80 -14.12 -5.53
C GLN A 402 -35.99 -14.65 -6.35
N ALA A 403 -36.40 -13.95 -7.41
CA ALA A 403 -37.51 -14.34 -8.26
C ALA A 403 -37.21 -15.54 -9.18
N PHE A 404 -35.94 -15.72 -9.56
CA PHE A 404 -35.50 -16.77 -10.48
C PHE A 404 -34.39 -17.63 -9.86
N PRO A 405 -34.74 -18.74 -9.16
CA PRO A 405 -33.75 -19.57 -8.46
C PRO A 405 -32.60 -20.11 -9.32
N ILE A 406 -32.77 -20.18 -10.64
CA ILE A 406 -31.74 -20.65 -11.59
C ILE A 406 -30.52 -19.73 -11.70
N ILE A 407 -30.66 -18.44 -11.37
CA ILE A 407 -29.56 -17.45 -11.39
C ILE A 407 -29.02 -17.13 -9.99
N LYS A 408 -29.56 -17.77 -8.94
CA LYS A 408 -29.15 -17.53 -7.56
C LYS A 408 -27.72 -18.06 -7.35
N PRO A 409 -26.79 -17.24 -6.82
CA PRO A 409 -25.42 -17.69 -6.60
C PRO A 409 -25.38 -18.74 -5.49
N LYS A 410 -24.34 -19.59 -5.49
CA LYS A 410 -24.04 -20.40 -4.31
C LYS A 410 -23.67 -19.46 -3.15
N PRO A 411 -24.15 -19.70 -1.92
CA PRO A 411 -23.73 -18.92 -0.77
C PRO A 411 -22.21 -18.88 -0.63
N LYS A 412 -21.68 -17.69 -0.36
CA LYS A 412 -20.27 -17.49 0.01
C LYS A 412 -19.95 -18.24 1.29
N LEU A 413 -20.83 -18.12 2.28
CA LEU A 413 -20.73 -18.80 3.57
C LEU A 413 -22.12 -19.15 4.10
N THR A 414 -22.15 -20.04 5.09
CA THR A 414 -23.38 -20.39 5.81
C THR A 414 -23.05 -20.46 7.30
N ASP A 415 -23.80 -19.73 8.11
CA ASP A 415 -23.79 -19.83 9.57
C ASP A 415 -25.06 -20.56 10.00
N SER A 416 -24.88 -21.74 10.63
CA SER A 416 -26.01 -22.59 11.02
C SER A 416 -26.75 -22.12 12.26
N THR A 417 -26.15 -21.24 13.06
CA THR A 417 -26.67 -20.82 14.37
C THR A 417 -26.59 -19.29 14.50
N PRO A 418 -27.14 -18.51 13.55
CA PRO A 418 -27.03 -17.06 13.60
C PRO A 418 -27.71 -16.52 14.86
N ARG A 419 -27.11 -15.54 15.53
CA ARG A 419 -27.69 -14.91 16.72
C ARG A 419 -28.77 -13.90 16.34
N MET A 420 -29.81 -13.81 17.16
CA MET A 420 -30.87 -12.80 17.02
C MET A 420 -30.48 -11.43 17.56
N MET A 421 -29.49 -11.36 18.44
CA MET A 421 -29.01 -10.13 19.05
C MET A 421 -27.49 -9.99 18.94
N PRO A 422 -26.98 -8.76 18.76
CA PRO A 422 -25.55 -8.53 18.71
C PRO A 422 -24.90 -8.85 20.06
N LEU A 423 -23.73 -9.46 20.00
CA LEU A 423 -22.86 -9.65 21.16
C LEU A 423 -21.79 -8.55 21.16
N LEU A 424 -21.72 -7.79 22.25
CA LEU A 424 -20.71 -6.75 22.42
C LEU A 424 -19.61 -7.25 23.37
N PRO A 425 -18.33 -6.99 23.07
CA PRO A 425 -17.23 -7.23 23.99
C PRO A 425 -17.48 -6.57 25.35
N GLN A 426 -17.00 -7.20 26.43
CA GLN A 426 -17.14 -6.64 27.77
C GLN A 426 -16.32 -5.34 27.95
N THR A 427 -15.21 -5.25 27.23
CA THR A 427 -14.39 -4.03 27.12
C THR A 427 -15.16 -3.01 26.29
N ARG A 428 -15.42 -1.83 26.88
CA ARG A 428 -16.06 -0.72 26.15
C ARG A 428 -14.97 0.10 25.46
N PRO A 429 -15.16 0.48 24.18
CA PRO A 429 -14.23 1.39 23.53
C PRO A 429 -14.22 2.72 24.29
N THR A 430 -13.04 3.29 24.50
CA THR A 430 -12.90 4.61 25.12
C THR A 430 -13.48 5.66 24.17
N ILE A 431 -14.75 6.03 24.36
CA ILE A 431 -15.38 7.10 23.60
C ILE A 431 -14.82 8.43 24.10
N VAL A 432 -13.78 8.94 23.44
CA VAL A 432 -13.39 10.35 23.58
C VAL A 432 -14.48 11.16 22.89
N THR A 433 -15.45 11.63 23.67
CA THR A 433 -16.47 12.56 23.17
C THR A 433 -15.77 13.86 22.80
N PRO A 434 -15.89 14.36 21.55
CA PRO A 434 -15.34 15.65 21.21
C PRO A 434 -16.04 16.71 22.06
N THR A 435 -15.29 17.37 22.94
CA THR A 435 -15.75 18.45 23.82
C THR A 435 -16.00 19.77 23.07
N SER A 436 -16.02 19.77 21.73
CA SER A 436 -16.29 20.97 20.96
C SER A 436 -17.80 21.24 20.90
N THR A 437 -18.21 22.31 21.58
CA THR A 437 -19.56 22.91 21.56
C THR A 437 -20.09 23.20 20.14
N MET A 438 -19.23 23.18 19.12
CA MET A 438 -19.58 23.31 17.70
C MET A 438 -20.41 22.15 17.15
N GLY A 439 -20.24 20.92 17.64
CA GLY A 439 -20.99 19.75 17.12
C GLY A 439 -22.49 19.82 17.39
N TRP A 440 -22.87 20.31 18.58
CA TRP A 440 -24.28 20.48 18.96
C TRP A 440 -24.98 21.60 18.18
N LEU A 441 -24.26 22.68 17.85
CA LEU A 441 -24.81 23.78 17.07
C LEU A 441 -25.08 23.38 15.62
N ALA A 442 -24.22 22.54 15.02
CA ALA A 442 -24.44 22.01 13.68
C ALA A 442 -25.64 21.07 13.60
N ALA A 443 -25.84 20.20 14.61
CA ALA A 443 -26.99 19.31 14.69
C ALA A 443 -28.32 20.07 14.89
N LEU A 444 -28.31 21.16 15.68
CA LEU A 444 -29.45 22.06 15.84
C LEU A 444 -29.77 22.84 14.55
N PHE A 445 -28.75 23.23 13.78
CA PHE A 445 -28.94 23.89 12.48
C PHE A 445 -29.53 22.95 11.43
N LEU A 446 -29.08 21.69 11.38
CA LEU A 446 -29.60 20.69 10.43
C LEU A 446 -31.04 20.28 10.74
N SER A 447 -31.39 20.10 12.01
CA SER A 447 -32.75 19.77 12.43
C SER A 447 -33.74 20.92 12.18
N SER A 448 -33.33 22.16 12.43
CA SER A 448 -34.15 23.35 12.12
C SER A 448 -34.31 23.57 10.60
N ALA A 449 -33.27 23.32 9.80
CA ALA A 449 -33.36 23.37 8.34
C ALA A 449 -34.30 22.28 7.77
N MET A 450 -34.29 21.06 8.32
CA MET A 450 -35.23 20.00 7.91
C MET A 450 -36.68 20.34 8.27
N LEU A 451 -36.93 20.90 9.46
CA LEU A 451 -38.27 21.34 9.87
C LEU A 451 -38.80 22.47 8.97
N LEU A 452 -37.94 23.42 8.59
CA LEU A 452 -38.27 24.49 7.64
C LEU A 452 -38.59 23.92 6.25
N TYR A 453 -37.78 22.99 5.75
CA TYR A 453 -38.03 22.33 4.46
C TYR A 453 -39.33 21.51 4.46
N TRP A 454 -39.67 20.85 5.57
CA TRP A 454 -40.92 20.10 5.70
C TRP A 454 -42.14 21.01 5.78
N SER A 455 -42.02 22.15 6.46
CA SER A 455 -43.11 23.13 6.60
C SER A 455 -43.46 23.87 5.30
N GLN A 456 -42.55 23.89 4.33
CA GLN A 456 -42.73 24.62 3.06
C GLN A 456 -43.15 23.75 1.87
N ARG A 457 -43.47 22.46 2.07
CA ARG A 457 -44.01 21.64 0.98
C ARG A 457 -45.46 22.04 0.64
N PRO A 458 -45.77 22.45 -0.59
CA PRO A 458 -47.15 22.61 -1.01
C PRO A 458 -47.80 21.23 -1.17
N LYS A 459 -49.03 21.09 -0.66
CA LYS A 459 -49.85 19.88 -0.84
C LYS A 459 -50.18 19.72 -2.33
N PHE A 460 -49.61 18.71 -2.97
CA PHE A 460 -49.89 18.41 -4.37
C PHE A 460 -51.28 17.77 -4.53
N SER A 461 -52.12 18.38 -5.38
CA SER A 461 -53.34 17.80 -5.94
C SER A 461 -53.03 17.18 -7.31
N LEU A 462 -53.70 16.07 -7.64
CA LEU A 462 -53.44 15.19 -8.80
C LEU A 462 -53.97 15.69 -10.16
N ASP A 463 -54.24 16.99 -10.33
CA ASP A 463 -54.96 17.50 -11.52
C ASP A 463 -54.08 18.09 -12.64
N THR A 464 -52.75 18.20 -12.48
CA THR A 464 -51.90 18.99 -13.39
C THR A 464 -51.03 18.17 -14.36
N ILE A 465 -51.49 16.99 -14.80
CA ILE A 465 -50.85 16.25 -15.91
C ILE A 465 -51.85 16.04 -17.05
N ARG A 466 -52.44 17.13 -17.55
CA ARG A 466 -53.06 17.20 -18.88
C ARG A 466 -53.04 18.65 -19.39
N SER A 467 -51.92 19.09 -19.96
CA SER A 467 -51.92 20.01 -21.11
C SER A 467 -50.49 20.38 -21.53
N ASN A 468 -50.33 20.47 -22.85
CA ASN A 468 -49.26 21.16 -23.59
C ASN A 468 -48.01 20.35 -23.92
N ALA A 469 -48.22 19.47 -24.90
CA ALA A 469 -47.30 19.31 -26.01
C ALA A 469 -47.22 20.59 -26.88
N SER A 470 -46.09 20.73 -27.58
CA SER A 470 -45.80 21.52 -28.80
C SER A 470 -45.22 22.95 -28.73
N PHE A 471 -43.93 22.99 -29.11
CA PHE A 471 -43.23 23.90 -30.05
C PHE A 471 -42.78 25.32 -29.66
N GLY A 472 -41.47 25.54 -29.85
CA GLY A 472 -40.84 26.85 -30.08
C GLY A 472 -39.33 26.72 -30.32
N ARG A 473 -38.88 26.88 -31.58
CA ARG A 473 -37.48 27.10 -32.00
C ARG A 473 -37.13 28.58 -31.78
N GLU A 474 -35.89 28.89 -31.36
CA GLU A 474 -35.12 30.10 -31.71
C GLU A 474 -33.69 29.99 -31.11
N THR A 475 -32.65 29.81 -31.94
CA THR A 475 -31.63 30.78 -32.43
C THR A 475 -30.39 30.97 -31.51
N GLU A 476 -29.22 30.67 -32.08
CA GLU A 476 -27.87 30.84 -31.53
C GLU A 476 -27.48 32.31 -31.30
N PRO A 477 -26.57 32.61 -30.36
CA PRO A 477 -25.80 33.85 -30.37
C PRO A 477 -24.33 33.64 -30.79
N THR A 478 -23.91 34.58 -31.64
CA THR A 478 -22.61 34.78 -32.28
C THR A 478 -21.46 35.10 -31.33
N VAL A 479 -20.27 34.62 -31.71
CA VAL A 479 -18.96 34.83 -31.08
C VAL A 479 -18.41 36.24 -31.39
N HIS A 480 -18.02 36.99 -30.35
CA HIS A 480 -17.20 38.20 -30.46
C HIS A 480 -15.73 37.86 -30.17
N SER A 481 -14.85 38.21 -31.11
CA SER A 481 -13.39 38.04 -31.09
C SER A 481 -12.66 39.29 -30.58
N SER A 482 -11.60 39.11 -29.77
CA SER A 482 -10.35 39.90 -29.75
C SER A 482 -9.42 39.41 -28.60
N PRO A 483 -8.11 39.72 -28.59
CA PRO A 483 -7.08 39.20 -29.50
C PRO A 483 -6.00 38.39 -28.73
N ARG A 484 -5.54 37.27 -29.29
CA ARG A 484 -4.37 36.52 -28.82
C ARG A 484 -3.10 37.14 -29.41
N GLY A 485 -2.18 37.56 -28.54
CA GLY A 485 -0.80 37.89 -28.89
C GLY A 485 0.08 36.65 -28.92
N ASP A 486 0.72 36.45 -30.07
CA ASP A 486 2.12 36.05 -30.28
C ASP A 486 2.74 34.99 -29.36
N TRP A 487 2.54 33.72 -29.72
CA TRP A 487 3.53 32.64 -29.53
C TRP A 487 3.44 31.65 -30.71
N LEU A 488 3.69 32.16 -31.92
CA LEU A 488 3.97 31.35 -33.11
C LEU A 488 5.37 31.75 -33.56
N ASN A 489 6.38 30.97 -33.16
CA ASN A 489 7.64 30.75 -33.86
C ASN A 489 8.59 29.93 -32.99
N MET A 490 8.40 28.61 -32.96
CA MET A 490 9.51 27.67 -32.72
C MET A 490 9.14 26.22 -33.09
N SER A 491 8.48 25.98 -34.23
CA SER A 491 8.11 24.63 -34.68
C SER A 491 8.76 24.15 -35.98
N ASP A 492 9.75 24.87 -36.54
CA ASP A 492 10.26 24.54 -37.90
C ASP A 492 11.74 24.16 -38.00
N SER A 493 12.46 23.90 -36.89
CA SER A 493 13.92 23.63 -37.00
C SER A 493 14.46 22.37 -36.33
N LEU A 494 13.64 21.37 -35.98
CA LEU A 494 14.14 20.08 -35.46
C LEU A 494 13.58 18.82 -36.15
N LEU A 495 12.68 18.94 -37.12
CA LEU A 495 12.16 17.81 -37.90
C LEU A 495 13.02 17.44 -39.12
N ASN A 496 14.28 17.87 -39.16
CA ASN A 496 15.21 17.51 -40.24
C ASN A 496 16.54 17.02 -39.69
N LYS A 497 16.55 15.76 -39.21
CA LYS A 497 17.71 14.86 -39.20
C LYS A 497 17.23 13.42 -39.05
N SER A 498 17.61 12.59 -40.03
CA SER A 498 17.30 11.16 -40.24
C SER A 498 15.82 10.80 -40.43
N VAL A 499 15.53 10.08 -41.52
CA VAL A 499 14.25 9.38 -41.72
C VAL A 499 14.15 8.33 -40.62
N VAL A 500 13.47 8.65 -39.53
CA VAL A 500 13.16 7.69 -38.47
C VAL A 500 11.85 7.02 -38.87
N ASN A 501 11.89 5.69 -39.10
CA ASN A 501 10.69 4.89 -39.28
C ASN A 501 10.00 4.73 -37.91
N ASP A 502 9.22 5.73 -37.52
CA ASP A 502 8.41 5.68 -36.31
C ASP A 502 7.31 4.64 -36.48
N VAL A 503 7.34 3.60 -35.64
CA VAL A 503 6.33 2.54 -35.65
C VAL A 503 5.07 3.00 -34.90
N LEU A 504 5.21 3.85 -33.88
CA LEU A 504 4.10 4.44 -33.13
C LEU A 504 4.31 5.95 -32.98
N CYS A 505 3.28 6.72 -33.31
CA CYS A 505 3.24 8.17 -33.13
C CYS A 505 1.99 8.57 -32.34
N VAL A 506 2.21 9.32 -31.27
CA VAL A 506 1.18 9.84 -30.36
C VAL A 506 1.28 11.36 -30.37
N THR A 507 0.21 12.04 -30.76
CA THR A 507 0.16 13.50 -30.81
C THR A 507 -1.04 14.02 -30.02
N ASN A 508 -0.76 14.91 -29.08
CA ASN A 508 -1.72 15.64 -28.23
C ASN A 508 -2.71 14.71 -27.52
N LEU A 509 -2.23 13.57 -27.04
CA LEU A 509 -3.06 12.59 -26.33
C LEU A 509 -3.58 13.23 -25.04
N SER A 510 -4.90 13.33 -24.94
CA SER A 510 -5.57 13.83 -23.74
C SER A 510 -6.68 12.87 -23.31
N LYS A 511 -6.77 12.62 -22.01
CA LYS A 511 -7.79 11.76 -21.42
C LYS A 511 -8.35 12.38 -20.16
N ARG A 512 -9.66 12.59 -20.17
CA ARG A 512 -10.43 13.02 -19.00
C ARG A 512 -11.40 11.93 -18.58
N TYR A 513 -11.56 11.75 -17.27
CA TYR A 513 -12.56 10.89 -16.66
C TYR A 513 -13.61 11.76 -15.95
N PRO A 514 -14.88 11.34 -15.91
CA PRO A 514 -15.84 11.94 -15.01
C PRO A 514 -15.31 11.91 -13.57
N GLN A 515 -15.45 13.00 -12.82
CA GLN A 515 -14.98 13.05 -11.44
C GLN A 515 -15.82 12.11 -10.56
N PRO A 516 -15.23 11.09 -9.90
CA PRO A 516 -15.98 10.20 -9.01
C PRO A 516 -16.60 10.97 -7.84
N GLY A 517 -17.83 10.64 -7.46
CA GLY A 517 -18.49 11.20 -6.28
C GLY A 517 -19.18 12.56 -6.44
N ARG A 518 -19.30 13.11 -7.66
CA ARG A 518 -20.15 14.29 -7.93
C ARG A 518 -21.47 13.91 -8.60
N ALA A 519 -22.46 14.77 -8.38
CA ALA A 519 -23.81 14.59 -8.90
C ALA A 519 -23.85 14.50 -10.44
N TRP A 520 -24.78 13.70 -10.98
CA TRP A 520 -24.87 13.31 -12.39
C TRP A 520 -25.08 14.46 -13.39
N TRP A 521 -25.36 15.68 -12.93
CA TRP A 521 -25.47 16.90 -13.75
C TRP A 521 -24.19 17.75 -13.79
N SER A 522 -23.11 17.31 -13.14
CA SER A 522 -21.84 18.05 -13.04
C SER A 522 -20.89 17.67 -14.18
N ASP A 523 -20.53 18.62 -15.03
CA ASP A 523 -19.52 18.46 -16.11
C ASP A 523 -18.06 18.41 -15.60
N ALA A 524 -17.85 18.12 -14.31
CA ALA A 524 -16.54 18.13 -13.69
C ALA A 524 -15.76 16.86 -14.05
N THR A 525 -14.57 17.04 -14.63
CA THR A 525 -13.71 15.94 -15.08
C THR A 525 -12.35 15.96 -14.40
N ILE A 526 -11.79 14.79 -14.12
CA ILE A 526 -10.38 14.62 -13.75
C ILE A 526 -9.58 14.38 -15.03
N THR A 527 -8.54 15.18 -15.24
CA THR A 527 -7.60 14.98 -16.35
C THR A 527 -6.56 13.94 -15.95
N ALA A 528 -6.56 12.79 -16.61
CA ALA A 528 -5.59 11.71 -16.38
C ALA A 528 -4.40 11.76 -17.35
N ILE A 529 -4.59 12.37 -18.52
CA ILE A 529 -3.52 12.71 -19.47
C ILE A 529 -3.84 14.08 -20.05
N ASP A 530 -2.87 14.99 -20.05
CA ASP A 530 -2.99 16.35 -20.56
C ASP A 530 -1.88 16.61 -21.61
N ASP A 531 -2.27 16.59 -22.89
CA ASP A 531 -1.44 16.97 -24.04
C ASP A 531 -0.10 16.19 -24.17
N LEU A 532 -0.17 14.85 -24.12
CA LEU A 532 1.01 13.99 -24.25
C LEU A 532 1.35 13.70 -25.72
N SER A 533 2.57 14.02 -26.14
CA SER A 533 3.09 13.74 -27.50
C SER A 533 4.43 13.00 -27.45
N PHE A 534 4.55 11.88 -28.16
CA PHE A 534 5.80 11.13 -28.31
C PHE A 534 5.78 10.20 -29.53
N THR A 535 6.96 9.74 -29.92
CA THR A 535 7.14 8.71 -30.96
C THR A 535 7.98 7.56 -30.43
N LEU A 536 7.76 6.38 -30.99
CA LEU A 536 8.54 5.18 -30.78
C LEU A 536 9.05 4.71 -32.15
N ALA A 537 10.37 4.67 -32.30
CA ALA A 537 11.01 4.17 -33.51
C ALA A 537 10.95 2.64 -33.59
N GLN A 538 10.96 2.09 -34.80
CA GLN A 538 11.03 0.64 -34.99
C GLN A 538 12.31 0.07 -34.33
N GLY A 539 12.14 -0.95 -33.50
CA GLY A 539 13.23 -1.59 -32.75
C GLY A 539 13.72 -0.80 -31.55
N GLN A 540 13.07 0.30 -31.17
CA GLN A 540 13.40 1.08 -29.96
C GLN A 540 12.66 0.53 -28.73
N SER A 541 13.26 0.69 -27.56
CA SER A 541 12.65 0.44 -26.25
C SER A 541 12.39 1.76 -25.52
N LEU A 542 11.12 2.07 -25.26
CA LEU A 542 10.68 3.30 -24.61
C LEU A 542 10.02 3.01 -23.25
N ALA A 543 10.51 3.65 -22.19
CA ALA A 543 9.93 3.58 -20.86
C ALA A 543 9.03 4.79 -20.58
N LEU A 544 7.80 4.53 -20.11
CA LEU A 544 6.99 5.49 -19.40
C LEU A 544 7.28 5.35 -17.91
N TRP A 545 8.04 6.29 -17.34
CA TRP A 545 8.46 6.26 -15.95
C TRP A 545 7.72 7.31 -15.12
N GLY A 546 7.32 6.98 -13.90
CA GLY A 546 6.61 7.90 -13.02
C GLY A 546 5.90 7.20 -11.88
N VAL A 547 5.46 7.97 -10.88
CA VAL A 547 4.75 7.44 -9.71
C VAL A 547 3.41 6.79 -10.08
N ASN A 548 2.83 6.02 -9.15
CA ASN A 548 1.48 5.49 -9.33
C ASN A 548 0.48 6.64 -9.44
N GLY A 549 -0.45 6.52 -10.40
CA GLY A 549 -1.40 7.60 -10.73
C GLY A 549 -0.90 8.62 -11.76
N ALA A 550 0.34 8.56 -12.25
CA ALA A 550 0.87 9.50 -13.23
C ALA A 550 0.26 9.41 -14.65
N GLY A 551 -0.62 8.43 -14.91
CA GLY A 551 -1.28 8.25 -16.21
C GLY A 551 -0.70 7.13 -17.10
N LYS A 552 0.37 6.46 -16.68
CA LYS A 552 1.09 5.39 -17.45
C LYS A 552 0.18 4.32 -18.07
N THR A 553 -0.57 3.61 -17.24
CA THR A 553 -1.54 2.59 -17.68
C THR A 553 -2.68 3.18 -18.52
N THR A 554 -3.07 4.44 -18.25
CA THR A 554 -4.09 5.13 -19.06
C THR A 554 -3.59 5.36 -20.48
N VAL A 555 -2.31 5.70 -20.68
CA VAL A 555 -1.69 5.83 -22.01
C VAL A 555 -1.77 4.50 -22.76
N LEU A 556 -1.35 3.39 -22.15
CA LEU A 556 -1.41 2.07 -22.78
C LEU A 556 -2.84 1.66 -23.15
N LYS A 557 -3.81 1.90 -22.28
CA LYS A 557 -5.23 1.60 -22.55
C LYS A 557 -5.80 2.46 -23.68
N CYS A 558 -5.34 3.70 -23.87
CA CYS A 558 -5.69 4.52 -25.02
C CYS A 558 -5.10 3.96 -26.32
N LEU A 559 -3.84 3.51 -26.31
CA LEU A 559 -3.18 2.87 -27.45
C LEU A 559 -3.85 1.54 -27.85
N LEU A 560 -4.35 0.77 -26.89
CA LEU A 560 -5.10 -0.45 -27.16
C LEU A 560 -6.52 -0.17 -27.69
N GLY A 561 -6.98 1.08 -27.65
CA GLY A 561 -8.36 1.47 -27.98
C GLY A 561 -9.38 0.96 -26.96
N LEU A 562 -8.96 0.66 -25.73
CA LEU A 562 -9.83 0.29 -24.61
C LEU A 562 -10.48 1.51 -23.96
N LEU A 563 -9.90 2.70 -24.18
CA LEU A 563 -10.41 3.97 -23.69
C LEU A 563 -10.52 4.99 -24.82
N ASN A 564 -11.64 5.71 -24.85
CA ASN A 564 -11.79 6.89 -25.71
C ASN A 564 -10.87 8.00 -25.22
N CYS A 565 -10.11 8.61 -26.13
CA CYS A 565 -9.19 9.71 -25.89
C CYS A 565 -9.26 10.75 -26.99
N GLU A 566 -8.72 11.94 -26.69
CA GLU A 566 -8.47 13.01 -27.65
C GLU A 566 -7.03 12.92 -28.16
N GLY A 567 -6.75 13.56 -29.30
CA GLY A 567 -5.46 13.46 -29.98
C GLY A 567 -5.44 12.46 -31.14
N GLU A 568 -4.26 12.32 -31.75
CA GLU A 568 -4.00 11.46 -32.89
C GLU A 568 -3.04 10.33 -32.49
N LEU A 569 -3.43 9.10 -32.84
CA LEU A 569 -2.69 7.89 -32.52
C LEU A 569 -2.48 7.13 -33.83
N TRP A 570 -1.23 6.93 -34.20
CA TRP A 570 -0.82 6.24 -35.43
C TRP A 570 0.13 5.08 -35.12
N LEU A 571 -0.13 3.89 -35.66
CA LEU A 571 0.74 2.72 -35.54
C LEU A 571 0.94 2.13 -36.93
N ASP A 572 2.20 2.07 -37.37
CA ASP A 572 2.58 1.50 -38.67
C ASP A 572 1.75 2.12 -39.83
N GLY A 573 1.58 3.44 -39.80
CA GLY A 573 0.78 4.20 -40.75
C GLY A 573 -0.74 4.06 -40.61
N MET A 574 -1.24 3.27 -39.65
CA MET A 574 -2.67 3.10 -39.37
C MET A 574 -3.14 4.02 -38.25
N ASP A 575 -4.25 4.73 -38.47
CA ASP A 575 -4.95 5.50 -37.43
C ASP A 575 -5.66 4.52 -36.47
N LEU A 576 -5.23 4.46 -35.21
CA LEU A 576 -5.76 3.52 -34.21
C LEU A 576 -7.24 3.75 -33.90
N ARG A 577 -7.75 4.97 -34.11
CA ARG A 577 -9.15 5.31 -33.83
C ARG A 577 -10.07 4.86 -34.96
N LYS A 578 -9.56 4.84 -36.20
CA LYS A 578 -10.34 4.43 -37.39
C LYS A 578 -10.16 2.95 -37.73
N ASP A 579 -8.94 2.43 -37.63
CA ASP A 579 -8.59 1.05 -37.99
C ASP A 579 -8.13 0.20 -36.78
N GLY A 580 -8.72 0.46 -35.62
CA GLY A 580 -8.29 -0.14 -34.35
C GLY A 580 -8.28 -1.68 -34.35
N ARG A 581 -9.12 -2.35 -35.17
CA ARG A 581 -9.12 -3.82 -35.25
C ARG A 581 -7.87 -4.38 -35.95
N ASN A 582 -7.41 -3.76 -37.03
CA ASN A 582 -6.18 -4.18 -37.70
C ASN A 582 -4.95 -3.68 -36.94
N ALA A 583 -4.96 -2.44 -36.45
CA ALA A 583 -3.87 -1.88 -35.64
C ALA A 583 -3.57 -2.73 -34.38
N ARG A 584 -4.59 -3.24 -33.68
CA ARG A 584 -4.40 -4.12 -32.50
C ARG A 584 -3.64 -5.41 -32.79
N ARG A 585 -3.59 -5.89 -34.05
CA ARG A 585 -2.78 -7.07 -34.41
C ARG A 585 -1.29 -6.79 -34.40
N HIS A 586 -0.90 -5.52 -34.50
CA HIS A 586 0.48 -5.08 -34.48
C HIS A 586 1.00 -4.82 -33.04
N PHE A 587 0.12 -4.97 -32.03
CA PHE A 587 0.49 -4.95 -30.63
C PHE A 587 0.49 -6.35 -30.01
N GLY A 588 1.51 -6.65 -29.23
CA GLY A 588 1.44 -7.61 -28.13
C GLY A 588 1.25 -6.84 -26.84
N TYR A 589 0.38 -7.29 -25.94
CA TYR A 589 0.13 -6.62 -24.68
C TYR A 589 0.28 -7.59 -23.51
N VAL A 590 1.05 -7.18 -22.52
CA VAL A 590 1.15 -7.82 -21.21
C VAL A 590 0.57 -6.86 -20.17
N PRO A 591 -0.58 -7.18 -19.56
CA PRO A 591 -1.17 -6.33 -18.52
C PRO A 591 -0.44 -6.48 -17.18
N GLN A 592 -0.61 -5.47 -16.32
CA GLN A 592 -0.12 -5.47 -14.94
C GLN A 592 -0.75 -6.59 -14.12
N GLU A 593 -2.08 -6.74 -14.22
CA GLU A 593 -2.82 -7.83 -13.59
C GLU A 593 -3.11 -8.93 -14.62
N LEU A 594 -2.51 -10.10 -14.39
CA LEU A 594 -2.70 -11.26 -15.26
C LEU A 594 -3.98 -12.02 -14.88
N ALA A 595 -4.95 -12.05 -15.79
CA ALA A 595 -6.14 -12.90 -15.67
C ALA A 595 -6.04 -14.09 -16.63
N PHE A 596 -5.99 -15.31 -16.09
CA PHE A 596 -5.97 -16.55 -16.87
C PHE A 596 -7.09 -17.51 -16.45
N HIS A 597 -7.48 -18.39 -17.38
CA HIS A 597 -8.26 -19.58 -17.06
C HIS A 597 -7.34 -20.62 -16.42
N ASN A 598 -7.42 -20.74 -15.08
CA ASN A 598 -6.48 -21.53 -14.29
C ASN A 598 -6.59 -23.06 -14.52
N ASP A 599 -7.74 -23.51 -14.98
CA ASP A 599 -8.08 -24.90 -15.30
C ASP A 599 -7.49 -25.37 -16.64
N LEU A 600 -7.21 -24.44 -17.56
CA LEU A 600 -6.57 -24.77 -18.83
C LEU A 600 -5.09 -25.09 -18.62
N SER A 601 -4.57 -26.03 -19.39
CA SER A 601 -3.12 -26.19 -19.53
C SER A 601 -2.48 -25.04 -20.30
N VAL A 602 -1.16 -24.88 -20.18
CA VAL A 602 -0.36 -23.94 -20.99
C VAL A 602 -0.66 -24.10 -22.48
N ALA A 603 -0.67 -25.34 -22.99
CA ALA A 603 -0.97 -25.59 -24.40
C ALA A 603 -2.40 -25.25 -24.78
N GLU A 604 -3.38 -25.56 -23.92
CA GLU A 604 -4.79 -25.22 -24.17
C GLU A 604 -5.02 -23.71 -24.19
N SER A 605 -4.39 -22.99 -23.25
CA SER A 605 -4.40 -21.53 -23.21
C SER A 605 -3.80 -20.95 -24.49
N CYS A 606 -2.61 -21.40 -24.90
CA CYS A 606 -1.99 -20.97 -26.15
C CYS A 606 -2.86 -21.29 -27.39
N ARG A 607 -3.49 -22.47 -27.44
CA ARG A 607 -4.41 -22.83 -28.54
C ARG A 607 -5.66 -21.95 -28.56
N PHE A 608 -6.23 -21.66 -27.40
CA PHE A 608 -7.39 -20.78 -27.28
C PHE A 608 -7.09 -19.39 -27.85
N TYR A 609 -6.01 -18.76 -27.40
CA TYR A 609 -5.61 -17.45 -27.89
C TYR A 609 -5.12 -17.48 -29.35
N ALA A 610 -4.47 -18.55 -29.80
CA ALA A 610 -4.11 -18.73 -31.21
C ALA A 610 -5.36 -18.79 -32.10
N ARG A 611 -6.43 -19.48 -31.68
CA ARG A 611 -7.72 -19.45 -32.40
C ARG A 611 -8.32 -18.05 -32.43
N LEU A 612 -8.36 -17.37 -31.28
CA LEU A 612 -8.93 -16.03 -31.17
C LEU A 612 -8.18 -15.02 -32.07
N LYS A 613 -6.86 -15.14 -32.15
CA LYS A 613 -5.99 -14.29 -32.97
C LYS A 613 -5.82 -14.77 -34.41
N ASN A 614 -6.46 -15.90 -34.79
CA ASN A 614 -6.33 -16.54 -36.09
C ASN A 614 -4.86 -16.85 -36.48
N VAL A 615 -4.09 -17.39 -35.53
CA VAL A 615 -2.67 -17.76 -35.68
C VAL A 615 -2.53 -19.28 -35.83
N PRO A 616 -1.65 -19.79 -36.72
CA PRO A 616 -1.39 -21.23 -36.84
C PRO A 616 -0.83 -21.83 -35.56
N PHE A 617 -1.34 -23.01 -35.14
CA PHE A 617 -0.85 -23.68 -33.92
C PHE A 617 0.61 -24.09 -33.95
N GLY A 618 1.23 -24.19 -35.13
CA GLY A 618 2.67 -24.42 -35.26
C GLY A 618 3.52 -23.36 -34.56
N ARG A 619 2.99 -22.13 -34.40
CA ARG A 619 3.66 -21.02 -33.73
C ARG A 619 3.75 -21.20 -32.20
N ILE A 620 2.90 -22.04 -31.62
CA ILE A 620 2.81 -22.22 -30.15
C ILE A 620 4.13 -22.75 -29.57
N SER A 621 4.72 -23.78 -30.21
CA SER A 621 5.98 -24.35 -29.72
C SER A 621 7.13 -23.34 -29.81
N GLU A 622 7.14 -22.51 -30.85
CA GLU A 622 8.15 -21.48 -31.03
C GLU A 622 8.06 -20.41 -29.93
N VAL A 623 6.86 -19.87 -29.65
CA VAL A 623 6.72 -18.84 -28.60
C VAL A 623 6.98 -19.39 -27.20
N LEU A 624 6.58 -20.63 -26.93
CA LEU A 624 6.90 -21.28 -25.65
C LEU A 624 8.40 -21.50 -25.50
N GLN A 625 9.12 -21.76 -26.58
CA GLN A 625 10.58 -21.81 -26.57
C GLN A 625 11.19 -20.44 -26.30
N GLN A 626 10.69 -19.38 -26.95
CA GLN A 626 11.17 -18.01 -26.75
C GLN A 626 11.06 -17.57 -25.29
N VAL A 627 10.00 -17.95 -24.57
CA VAL A 627 9.81 -17.57 -23.16
C VAL A 627 10.30 -18.60 -22.14
N ALA A 628 10.97 -19.66 -22.61
CA ALA A 628 11.44 -20.82 -21.83
C ALA A 628 10.34 -21.54 -21.02
N LEU A 629 9.20 -21.81 -21.65
CA LEU A 629 8.10 -22.64 -21.14
C LEU A 629 7.97 -24.00 -21.86
N ILE A 630 8.93 -24.38 -22.69
CA ILE A 630 8.98 -25.74 -23.27
C ILE A 630 9.04 -26.78 -22.15
N GLY A 631 8.27 -27.87 -22.32
CA GLY A 631 8.11 -28.93 -21.32
C GLY A 631 7.01 -28.65 -20.28
N GLN A 632 6.44 -27.44 -20.25
CA GLN A 632 5.35 -27.06 -19.35
C GLN A 632 3.97 -27.11 -20.00
N GLU A 633 3.88 -27.60 -21.24
CA GLU A 633 2.68 -27.54 -22.09
C GLU A 633 1.44 -28.17 -21.45
N ARG A 634 1.63 -29.25 -20.69
CA ARG A 634 0.55 -30.00 -20.04
C ARG A 634 0.21 -29.48 -18.64
N LYS A 635 1.02 -28.57 -18.09
CA LYS A 635 0.82 -28.05 -16.75
C LYS A 635 -0.37 -27.09 -16.76
N ALA A 636 -1.28 -27.24 -15.79
CA ALA A 636 -2.39 -26.30 -15.59
C ALA A 636 -1.84 -24.90 -15.29
N VAL A 637 -2.45 -23.86 -15.87
CA VAL A 637 -2.02 -22.47 -15.67
C VAL A 637 -2.09 -22.08 -14.19
N GLY A 638 -3.07 -22.60 -13.44
CA GLY A 638 -3.17 -22.40 -12.00
C GLY A 638 -1.95 -22.89 -11.21
N ALA A 639 -1.26 -23.92 -11.70
CA ALA A 639 -0.09 -24.52 -11.06
C ALA A 639 1.25 -23.86 -11.45
N LEU A 640 1.23 -22.84 -12.32
CA LEU A 640 2.42 -22.06 -12.69
C LEU A 640 2.81 -21.10 -11.55
N SER A 641 4.12 -20.91 -11.35
CA SER A 641 4.61 -19.83 -10.48
C SER A 641 4.27 -18.45 -11.07
N GLY A 642 4.38 -17.37 -10.28
CA GLY A 642 4.17 -15.99 -10.76
C GLY A 642 5.04 -15.67 -12.00
N GLY A 643 6.33 -16.03 -11.95
CA GLY A 643 7.25 -15.89 -13.09
C GLY A 643 6.83 -16.70 -14.31
N MET A 644 6.39 -17.94 -14.13
CA MET A 644 5.90 -18.76 -15.24
C MET A 644 4.60 -18.20 -15.83
N LYS A 645 3.72 -17.61 -15.01
CA LYS A 645 2.52 -16.91 -15.46
C LYS A 645 2.87 -15.67 -16.27
N GLN A 646 3.90 -14.91 -15.87
CA GLN A 646 4.37 -13.79 -16.67
C GLN A 646 4.99 -14.22 -18.01
N ARG A 647 5.81 -15.28 -18.00
CA ARG A 647 6.33 -15.89 -19.24
C ARG A 647 5.21 -16.36 -20.14
N LEU A 648 4.13 -16.91 -19.59
CA LEU A 648 2.94 -17.29 -20.36
C LEU A 648 2.24 -16.06 -20.95
N ALA A 649 2.05 -14.99 -20.17
CA ALA A 649 1.46 -13.74 -20.66
C ALA A 649 2.25 -13.18 -21.86
N LEU A 650 3.58 -13.18 -21.74
CA LEU A 650 4.47 -12.77 -22.80
C LEU A 650 4.38 -13.69 -24.03
N ALA A 651 4.28 -15.02 -23.84
CA ALA A 651 4.07 -15.96 -24.94
C ALA A 651 2.76 -15.66 -25.69
N LEU A 652 1.67 -15.37 -24.96
CA LEU A 652 0.39 -15.02 -25.55
C LEU A 652 0.44 -13.68 -26.31
N ALA A 653 1.20 -12.71 -25.79
CA ALA A 653 1.46 -11.44 -26.47
C ALA A 653 2.23 -11.66 -27.79
N LEU A 654 3.20 -12.58 -27.80
CA LEU A 654 4.05 -12.91 -28.95
C LEU A 654 3.39 -13.81 -30.00
N LEU A 655 2.25 -14.45 -29.72
CA LEU A 655 1.60 -15.40 -30.65
C LEU A 655 1.40 -14.83 -32.07
N SER A 656 1.01 -13.56 -32.19
CA SER A 656 0.77 -12.90 -33.49
C SER A 656 2.03 -12.29 -34.11
N ASP A 657 3.19 -12.52 -33.51
CA ASP A 657 4.47 -11.91 -33.90
C ASP A 657 4.43 -10.37 -34.04
N PRO A 658 3.87 -9.63 -33.08
CA PRO A 658 3.67 -8.20 -33.21
C PRO A 658 5.02 -7.45 -33.28
N PRO A 659 5.12 -6.35 -34.07
CA PRO A 659 6.30 -5.48 -34.10
C PRO A 659 6.48 -4.64 -32.83
N VAL A 660 5.39 -4.38 -32.09
CA VAL A 660 5.41 -3.57 -30.86
C VAL A 660 4.84 -4.35 -29.67
N LEU A 661 5.58 -4.36 -28.55
CA LEU A 661 5.12 -4.92 -27.28
C LEU A 661 4.79 -3.78 -26.31
N LEU A 662 3.57 -3.80 -25.79
CA LEU A 662 3.10 -2.95 -24.71
C LEU A 662 3.19 -3.75 -23.40
N LEU A 663 3.97 -3.28 -22.43
CA LEU A 663 4.23 -3.99 -21.18
C LEU A 663 3.84 -3.10 -20.00
N ASP A 664 2.79 -3.46 -19.27
CA ASP A 664 2.31 -2.66 -18.14
C ASP A 664 2.85 -3.23 -16.82
N GLU A 665 3.82 -2.55 -16.21
CA GLU A 665 4.55 -2.97 -15.01
C GLU A 665 4.88 -4.47 -15.01
N PRO A 666 5.64 -4.95 -16.02
CA PRO A 666 5.76 -6.38 -16.33
C PRO A 666 6.38 -7.25 -15.23
N THR A 667 6.96 -6.63 -14.22
CA THR A 667 7.80 -7.22 -13.16
C THR A 667 7.23 -7.03 -11.75
N SER A 668 6.12 -6.31 -11.58
CA SER A 668 5.62 -5.84 -10.26
C SER A 668 5.30 -6.97 -9.27
N ASN A 669 5.15 -8.20 -9.75
CA ASN A 669 4.72 -9.37 -8.98
C ASN A 669 5.77 -10.50 -8.98
N LEU A 670 7.04 -10.16 -9.27
CA LEU A 670 8.16 -11.12 -9.35
C LEU A 670 9.15 -10.88 -8.20
N ASP A 671 9.73 -11.95 -7.67
CA ASP A 671 10.91 -11.86 -6.80
C ASP A 671 12.14 -11.37 -7.59
N ALA A 672 13.19 -10.95 -6.88
CA ALA A 672 14.36 -10.32 -7.50
C ALA A 672 15.06 -11.20 -8.55
N GLU A 673 15.23 -12.50 -8.29
CA GLU A 673 15.90 -13.42 -9.21
C GLU A 673 15.04 -13.64 -10.46
N THR A 674 13.75 -13.95 -10.28
CA THR A 674 12.81 -14.14 -11.39
C THR A 674 12.61 -12.87 -12.23
N ARG A 675 12.68 -11.70 -11.60
CA ARG A 675 12.60 -10.40 -12.28
C ARG A 675 13.79 -10.21 -13.22
N ASP A 676 15.00 -10.43 -12.74
CA ASP A 676 16.21 -10.23 -13.54
C ASP A 676 16.23 -11.18 -14.75
N GLU A 677 15.82 -12.44 -14.58
CA GLU A 677 15.64 -13.39 -15.68
C GLU A 677 14.59 -12.93 -16.71
N PHE A 678 13.50 -12.30 -16.24
CA PHE A 678 12.45 -11.80 -17.12
C PHE A 678 12.90 -10.55 -17.89
N LEU A 679 13.67 -9.67 -17.26
CA LEU A 679 14.28 -8.50 -17.90
C LEU A 679 15.28 -8.92 -18.97
N ASP A 680 16.11 -9.94 -18.72
CA ASP A 680 17.01 -10.52 -19.72
C ASP A 680 16.25 -11.07 -20.93
N LEU A 681 15.10 -11.71 -20.70
CA LEU A 681 14.22 -12.17 -21.77
C LEU A 681 13.65 -11.00 -22.59
N LEU A 682 13.19 -9.93 -21.95
CA LEU A 682 12.72 -8.73 -22.65
C LEU A 682 13.84 -8.04 -23.44
N ALA A 683 15.04 -7.95 -22.87
CA ALA A 683 16.22 -7.40 -23.53
C ALA A 683 16.61 -8.24 -24.76
N LEU A 684 16.46 -9.56 -24.71
CA LEU A 684 16.67 -10.44 -25.87
C LEU A 684 15.62 -10.18 -26.97
N LEU A 685 14.35 -10.03 -26.61
CA LEU A 685 13.28 -9.70 -27.58
C LEU A 685 13.54 -8.34 -28.25
N HIS A 686 13.97 -7.35 -27.48
CA HIS A 686 14.38 -6.06 -28.01
C HIS A 686 15.57 -6.17 -28.97
N LYS A 687 16.64 -6.87 -28.57
CA LYS A 687 17.83 -7.11 -29.42
C LYS A 687 17.51 -7.89 -30.71
N THR A 688 16.44 -8.68 -30.72
CA THR A 688 15.98 -9.41 -31.90
C THR A 688 15.01 -8.60 -32.78
N GLY A 689 14.84 -7.31 -32.49
CA GLY A 689 14.16 -6.34 -33.36
C GLY A 689 12.74 -5.96 -32.93
N LYS A 690 12.29 -6.38 -31.73
CA LYS A 690 10.99 -5.93 -31.18
C LYS A 690 11.10 -4.51 -30.63
N SER A 691 10.09 -3.69 -30.92
CA SER A 691 9.95 -2.38 -30.29
C SER A 691 9.20 -2.54 -28.98
N LEU A 692 9.68 -1.94 -27.90
CA LEU A 692 9.06 -2.04 -26.58
C LEU A 692 8.51 -0.68 -26.14
N LEU A 693 7.30 -0.68 -25.58
CA LEU A 693 6.76 0.43 -24.80
C LEU A 693 6.33 -0.14 -23.46
N PHE A 694 7.07 0.19 -22.40
CA PHE A 694 6.82 -0.37 -21.08
C PHE A 694 6.61 0.69 -20.01
N THR A 695 5.80 0.38 -19.02
CA THR A 695 5.61 1.21 -17.83
C THR A 695 6.42 0.60 -16.68
N SER A 696 7.11 1.45 -15.93
CA SER A 696 7.79 1.02 -14.71
C SER A 696 7.84 2.17 -13.71
N HIS A 697 8.02 1.81 -12.44
CA HIS A 697 8.37 2.74 -11.37
C HIS A 697 9.72 2.38 -10.73
N HIS A 698 10.40 1.32 -11.19
CA HIS A 698 11.72 0.89 -10.74
C HIS A 698 12.81 1.43 -11.66
N LEU A 699 13.84 2.04 -11.08
CA LEU A 699 14.91 2.66 -11.86
C LEU A 699 15.78 1.59 -12.54
N GLU A 700 16.02 0.47 -11.88
CA GLU A 700 16.86 -0.62 -12.37
C GLU A 700 16.34 -1.21 -13.69
N GLU A 701 15.01 -1.33 -13.82
CA GLU A 701 14.36 -1.81 -15.04
C GLU A 701 14.49 -0.83 -16.19
N VAL A 702 14.35 0.46 -15.88
CA VAL A 702 14.50 1.55 -16.85
C VAL A 702 15.95 1.62 -17.34
N GLU A 703 16.93 1.51 -16.43
CA GLU A 703 18.35 1.48 -16.76
C GLU A 703 18.73 0.28 -17.63
N GLN A 704 18.16 -0.91 -17.35
CA GLN A 704 18.51 -2.13 -18.07
C GLN A 704 17.83 -2.24 -19.45
N LEU A 705 16.60 -1.75 -19.60
CA LEU A 705 15.76 -2.03 -20.77
C LEU A 705 15.48 -0.81 -21.67
N ALA A 706 15.54 0.43 -21.17
CA ALA A 706 15.09 1.59 -21.94
C ALA A 706 16.20 2.24 -22.78
N ASP A 707 15.92 2.50 -24.06
CA ASP A 707 16.71 3.42 -24.88
C ASP A 707 16.30 4.88 -24.63
N LEU A 708 15.01 5.09 -24.39
CA LEU A 708 14.41 6.41 -24.17
C LEU A 708 13.42 6.34 -23.02
N VAL A 709 13.43 7.36 -22.16
CA VAL A 709 12.54 7.45 -21.00
C VAL A 709 11.71 8.72 -21.11
N LEU A 710 10.42 8.58 -20.87
CA LEU A 710 9.47 9.67 -20.71
C LEU A 710 9.01 9.70 -19.25
N ILE A 711 9.32 10.79 -18.55
CA ILE A 711 8.89 10.98 -17.16
C ILE A 711 7.49 11.61 -17.17
N LEU A 712 6.52 10.87 -16.64
CA LEU A 712 5.15 11.33 -16.47
C LEU A 712 4.89 11.75 -15.01
N TRP A 713 4.25 12.90 -14.85
CA TRP A 713 3.75 13.39 -13.57
C TRP A 713 2.40 14.06 -13.78
N ASP A 714 1.39 13.66 -13.01
CA ASP A 714 0.04 14.23 -13.07
C ASP A 714 -0.53 14.32 -14.51
N GLY A 715 -0.32 13.27 -15.30
CA GLY A 715 -0.79 13.18 -16.68
C GLY A 715 0.00 13.99 -17.71
N LYS A 716 1.11 14.64 -17.32
CA LYS A 716 1.96 15.47 -18.18
C LYS A 716 3.36 14.90 -18.38
N LEU A 717 3.94 15.16 -19.54
CA LEU A 717 5.36 14.91 -19.78
C LEU A 717 6.21 15.96 -19.06
N VAL A 718 7.03 15.53 -18.10
CA VAL A 718 7.91 16.43 -17.33
C VAL A 718 9.33 16.43 -17.86
N ALA A 719 9.83 15.27 -18.31
CA ALA A 719 11.16 15.14 -18.87
C ALA A 719 11.22 14.01 -19.89
N ARG A 720 12.19 14.11 -20.80
CA ARG A 720 12.49 13.12 -21.84
C ARG A 720 14.00 13.05 -22.01
N GLY A 721 14.54 11.83 -22.08
CA GLY A 721 15.96 11.61 -22.33
C GLY A 721 16.31 10.13 -22.24
N THR A 722 17.55 9.81 -22.57
CA THR A 722 18.11 8.49 -22.24
C THR A 722 18.19 8.32 -20.72
N PRO A 723 18.25 7.07 -20.18
CA PRO A 723 18.42 6.85 -18.75
C PRO A 723 19.61 7.64 -18.18
N THR A 724 20.77 7.62 -18.86
CA THR A 724 21.99 8.35 -18.45
C THR A 724 21.77 9.86 -18.41
N GLU A 725 21.15 10.46 -19.43
CA GLU A 725 20.89 11.90 -19.45
C GLU A 725 19.95 12.35 -18.33
N LEU A 726 18.94 11.53 -18.00
CA LEU A 726 18.01 11.85 -16.92
C LEU A 726 18.63 11.67 -15.54
N ILE A 727 19.44 10.63 -15.33
CA ILE A 727 20.21 10.45 -14.09
C ILE A 727 21.15 11.65 -13.88
N ASP A 728 21.85 12.09 -14.92
CA ASP A 728 22.77 13.24 -14.87
C ASP A 728 22.07 14.59 -14.60
N GLN A 729 20.79 14.70 -14.97
CA GLN A 729 19.93 15.86 -14.73
C GLN A 729 19.25 15.84 -13.36
N LEU A 730 18.93 14.65 -12.84
CA LEU A 730 18.27 14.45 -11.55
C LEU A 730 19.27 14.34 -10.38
N ALA A 731 20.56 14.08 -10.64
CA ALA A 731 21.61 14.13 -9.64
C ALA A 731 21.75 15.56 -9.07
N PRO A 732 21.76 15.76 -7.74
CA PRO A 732 21.81 17.09 -7.15
C PRO A 732 23.08 17.85 -7.58
N LYS A 733 22.89 19.13 -7.99
CA LYS A 733 23.94 20.07 -8.48
C LYS A 733 25.17 20.24 -7.57
N ARG A 734 25.24 19.61 -6.39
CA ARG A 734 26.41 19.63 -5.49
C ARG A 734 27.40 18.47 -5.69
N LEU A 735 27.09 17.46 -6.51
CA LEU A 735 28.03 16.37 -6.84
C LEU A 735 28.99 16.69 -8.01
N ARG A 736 28.79 17.81 -8.72
CA ARG A 736 29.60 18.19 -9.90
C ARG A 736 30.95 18.87 -9.58
N GLN A 737 31.34 19.00 -8.31
CA GLN A 737 32.67 19.54 -7.94
C GLN A 737 33.65 18.51 -7.39
N ARG A 738 33.33 17.20 -7.42
CA ARG A 738 34.26 16.19 -6.90
C ARG A 738 34.26 14.85 -7.65
N VAL A 739 34.21 14.88 -8.97
CA VAL A 739 34.77 13.79 -9.80
C VAL A 739 35.35 14.41 -11.07
N GLY A 740 36.67 14.59 -11.11
CA GLY A 740 37.40 14.78 -12.36
C GLY A 740 37.57 13.43 -13.07
N PRO A 741 37.79 13.40 -14.39
CA PRO A 741 37.86 12.15 -15.15
C PRO A 741 39.07 11.33 -14.69
N LEU A 742 38.84 10.13 -14.16
CA LEU A 742 39.88 9.12 -14.01
C LEU A 742 40.19 8.56 -15.41
N SER A 743 41.14 9.18 -16.09
CA SER A 743 41.93 8.52 -17.14
C SER A 743 42.93 7.59 -16.44
N VAL A 744 42.69 6.27 -16.48
CA VAL A 744 43.73 5.30 -16.15
C VAL A 744 44.52 5.02 -17.43
N ASP A 745 45.74 5.52 -17.44
CA ASP A 745 46.77 5.31 -18.44
C ASP A 745 47.34 3.89 -18.30
N LEU A 746 47.18 3.06 -19.34
CA LEU A 746 47.73 1.71 -19.43
C LEU A 746 49.03 1.75 -20.24
N SER A 747 50.08 2.34 -19.68
CA SER A 747 51.45 2.15 -20.19
C SER A 747 52.50 2.25 -19.09
N SER A 748 52.72 1.16 -18.34
CA SER A 748 54.01 0.92 -17.66
C SER A 748 54.11 -0.50 -17.14
N SER A 749 54.49 -1.45 -17.99
CA SER A 749 55.21 -2.67 -17.58
C SER A 749 55.74 -3.39 -18.82
N ALA A 750 56.87 -2.90 -19.33
CA ALA A 750 57.74 -3.63 -20.25
C ALA A 750 59.09 -3.83 -19.56
N GLU A 751 59.44 -5.09 -19.30
CA GLU A 751 60.76 -5.74 -19.41
C GLU A 751 60.63 -7.16 -18.82
N MET A 752 60.44 -8.18 -19.67
CA MET A 752 61.40 -9.24 -20.06
C MET A 752 62.03 -9.95 -18.84
N VAL A 753 61.93 -11.29 -18.71
CA VAL A 753 62.75 -12.27 -19.44
C VAL A 753 62.00 -13.58 -19.73
N THR A 754 62.34 -14.11 -20.90
CA THR A 754 61.98 -15.34 -21.62
C THR A 754 62.22 -16.68 -20.89
N THR A 755 61.37 -17.67 -21.15
CA THR A 755 61.77 -18.96 -21.75
C THR A 755 60.60 -19.63 -22.49
N VAL A 756 60.97 -20.25 -23.59
CA VAL A 756 60.17 -20.90 -24.64
C VAL A 756 59.89 -22.35 -24.24
N ASP A 757 58.70 -22.89 -24.53
CA ASP A 757 58.60 -24.13 -25.32
C ASP A 757 57.17 -24.53 -25.74
N ASN A 758 57.15 -25.09 -26.94
CA ASN A 758 56.03 -25.52 -27.77
C ASN A 758 55.24 -26.69 -27.19
N HIS A 759 53.91 -26.71 -27.41
CA HIS A 759 53.23 -27.69 -28.30
C HIS A 759 51.70 -27.67 -28.14
N GLY A 760 51.01 -27.31 -29.24
CA GLY A 760 50.06 -28.18 -29.94
C GLY A 760 48.83 -28.79 -29.24
N VAL A 761 47.67 -28.36 -29.77
CA VAL A 761 46.56 -29.21 -30.28
C VAL A 761 45.42 -29.63 -29.30
N THR A 762 44.25 -29.06 -29.61
CA THR A 762 42.84 -29.54 -29.53
C THR A 762 42.04 -29.67 -28.23
N GLU A 763 40.88 -28.99 -28.30
CA GLU A 763 39.52 -29.37 -27.91
C GLU A 763 38.96 -29.13 -26.48
N LYS A 764 37.75 -28.53 -26.51
CA LYS A 764 36.67 -28.48 -25.51
C LYS A 764 36.82 -27.49 -24.34
N THR A 765 36.31 -26.28 -24.55
CA THR A 765 35.97 -25.33 -23.49
C THR A 765 34.59 -25.61 -22.91
N SER A 766 34.56 -26.14 -21.70
CA SER A 766 33.46 -25.94 -20.73
C SER A 766 33.93 -24.89 -19.74
N ARG A 767 33.11 -23.85 -19.49
CA ARG A 767 33.42 -22.80 -18.51
C ARG A 767 33.09 -23.29 -17.09
N PRO A 768 33.98 -23.07 -16.10
CA PRO A 768 33.75 -23.43 -14.70
C PRO A 768 33.01 -22.31 -13.94
N VAL A 769 32.18 -22.73 -12.98
CA VAL A 769 31.51 -21.89 -11.98
C VAL A 769 32.47 -21.70 -10.79
N ALA A 770 32.79 -20.44 -10.46
CA ALA A 770 33.54 -20.07 -9.27
C ALA A 770 32.59 -19.88 -8.08
N LYS A 771 32.79 -20.66 -7.01
CA LYS A 771 32.15 -20.47 -5.70
C LYS A 771 32.98 -19.50 -4.86
N ALA A 772 32.33 -18.45 -4.35
CA ALA A 772 32.87 -17.60 -3.30
C ALA A 772 32.79 -18.28 -1.92
N SER A 773 33.82 -18.03 -1.12
CA SER A 773 34.17 -18.62 0.17
C SER A 773 33.39 -18.04 1.35
N GLN A 774 32.94 -18.91 2.27
CA GLN A 774 32.50 -18.55 3.63
C GLN A 774 33.64 -18.70 4.65
N PRO A 775 33.63 -17.94 5.77
CA PRO A 775 34.73 -17.90 6.73
C PRO A 775 34.73 -19.07 7.72
N VAL A 776 35.93 -19.40 8.18
CA VAL A 776 36.28 -20.51 9.08
C VAL A 776 36.06 -20.13 10.54
N VAL A 777 35.40 -21.01 11.31
CA VAL A 777 35.39 -21.00 12.80
C VAL A 777 35.99 -22.34 13.29
N PRO A 778 36.81 -22.37 14.37
CA PRO A 778 37.63 -23.53 14.70
C PRO A 778 36.90 -24.65 15.46
N ASN A 779 37.32 -25.89 15.18
CA ASN A 779 36.88 -27.15 15.78
C ASN A 779 37.09 -27.25 17.30
N ALA A 780 36.12 -27.87 17.99
CA ALA A 780 36.36 -28.74 19.13
C ALA A 780 35.44 -29.98 19.06
N GLN A 781 36.04 -31.13 19.38
CA GLN A 781 35.58 -32.51 19.16
C GLN A 781 34.36 -32.92 20.02
N VAL A 782 33.66 -33.99 19.63
CA VAL A 782 33.44 -35.22 20.45
C VAL A 782 32.43 -36.19 19.77
N THR A 783 32.97 -37.35 19.40
CA THR A 783 32.43 -38.73 19.52
C THR A 783 31.12 -39.14 18.82
N LYS A 784 31.28 -39.93 17.75
CA LYS A 784 30.28 -40.86 17.21
C LYS A 784 29.96 -41.97 18.22
N VAL A 785 28.69 -42.10 18.61
CA VAL A 785 28.12 -43.37 19.10
C VAL A 785 27.14 -43.88 18.05
N ARG A 786 27.34 -45.13 17.64
CA ARG A 786 26.55 -45.89 16.67
C ARG A 786 25.63 -46.83 17.46
N THR A 787 24.32 -46.79 17.26
CA THR A 787 23.42 -47.94 17.48
C THR A 787 22.13 -47.83 16.65
N ASN A 788 22.15 -48.50 15.50
CA ASN A 788 21.14 -49.47 15.00
C ASN A 788 19.82 -49.66 15.78
N LEU A 789 18.66 -49.51 15.10
CA LEU A 789 17.69 -50.60 14.74
C LEU A 789 16.27 -50.09 14.41
N ASN A 790 15.81 -50.46 13.21
CA ASN A 790 14.50 -51.03 12.84
C ASN A 790 13.15 -50.44 13.35
N GLY A 791 12.40 -49.83 12.42
CA GLY A 791 11.22 -50.40 11.74
C GLY A 791 10.05 -51.03 12.54
N SER A 792 8.86 -50.43 12.38
CA SER A 792 7.54 -51.02 12.05
C SER A 792 6.48 -49.91 12.21
N ALA A 793 5.65 -49.48 11.24
CA ALA A 793 4.74 -50.11 10.29
C ALA A 793 3.38 -50.55 10.89
N TYR A 794 2.32 -50.00 10.29
CA TYR A 794 0.87 -50.32 10.34
C TYR A 794 0.09 -49.82 11.57
N ARG A 795 -1.08 -49.16 11.44
CA ARG A 795 -2.10 -49.10 10.38
C ARG A 795 -2.65 -47.70 10.18
#